data_AF-A0A2R4TGX4-F1
#
_entry.id   AF-A0A2R4TGX4-F1
#
_cell.length_a   1.000
_cell.length_b   1.000
_cell.length_c   1.000
_cell.angle_alpha   90.00
_cell.angle_beta   90.00
_cell.angle_gamma   90.00
#
_symmetry.space_group_name_H-M   'P 1'
#
loop_
_entity.id
_entity.type
_entity.pdbx_description
1 polymer ?
#
loop_
_entity_poly.entity_id
_entity_poly.type
_entity_poly.pdbx_seq_one_letter_code
_entity_poly.pdbx_strand_id
1 'polypeptide(L)'
;MDDVYTDRPKHAGTYPKSYDSDVYLIRDEDLFRLLKKRYDHKWASYKDRSKKISEGIFFETICLLENLERQLGLVYDRAYPTRDEFFVAQEHGDEQRLNQIIRFYEELRVERDLIDCARPTHFFSKNVKSYIAYLTKYPDSPFWKKGGEWKVETFPHEAIFDFFEKYLGGVHVGQTEPITLIEESAVEKQSELDEISQQQKLAESENIKKIDPVAVELFADEMKIDVFEKFEKGKNQFNQFLAKHKSLRVMCLEIKLTPQETTIKKMWVTLGKKRDGLQGCFRLLADRYGLLAEYSRIEIGQNASLILQWVLLFKGHGSLDLRMVRAAIQQELELQMNANDHWGTEPFKVDIRDLGRLFHLVDSKYKDVIKARSKSERQAFEYWVLGYLYCVDYFLKPNLSCIADSPYVDRHDEHSVSLGIIERPPVNNQSISHRQHQTKTEIERIDNFIDLDFSTESKKIWKNNNLPKKAKDDLKLLALLYLQYKNKLPIGWREQENCVQLLVSIEHFMRLIQHNPIQALIEEYLPQSQIEKSPLKCLSQQAKQYLVIGQQLNQLGLSLIEQIRDLAYVGWRVRVFLRLFVENPWSFQKSLSGVDNLKSYLTRFKDVEYYRAKTLKGEPILFDIEKQEVVSVKRNQAKAKYYLNKAIKHDVFAFRMEFSYQPNEAFTPTENVTAFNALLTDFLKNLNRTRKISGESLVAYVGTRVFIDNVLNADITMIFSAKNLLDYDDQKNKVHMVETSTKVSEYWKFYISTKEQKISKNKKASAATRPNYMNVFKDGNLKAESCQLITSGNPSDILLIRYHDSKTLGLFKAEIADFYSAHGLLCRWKFDVLENLIPSEESDRSKNMDQFLKGHVVSDKRKQSKPKQATTLVQSKIEEAESVDQQHVDKKEQVISSDDLRSKFIQRVLDAVESSKCDI
;
A
#
# COMPACT_ATOMS: atom_id res chain seq x y z
N MET A 1 57.95 -41.16 -23.65
CA MET A 1 57.35 -41.54 -24.94
C MET A 1 56.04 -40.79 -25.04
N ASP A 2 56.14 -39.74 -25.84
CA ASP A 2 55.14 -39.08 -26.68
C ASP A 2 53.98 -38.33 -26.02
N ASP A 3 54.31 -37.07 -25.74
CA ASP A 3 53.45 -35.90 -25.81
C ASP A 3 52.67 -35.83 -27.14
N VAL A 4 51.37 -35.56 -27.04
CA VAL A 4 50.62 -34.96 -28.16
C VAL A 4 49.98 -33.67 -27.66
N TYR A 5 50.67 -32.58 -27.98
CA TYR A 5 50.19 -31.20 -27.92
C TYR A 5 48.85 -31.07 -28.67
N THR A 6 47.82 -30.57 -28.00
CA THR A 6 46.61 -30.07 -28.66
C THR A 6 46.71 -28.55 -28.76
N ASP A 7 46.93 -28.09 -29.99
CA ASP A 7 46.94 -26.68 -30.36
C ASP A 7 45.59 -26.03 -29.99
N ARG A 8 45.66 -24.99 -29.16
CA ARG A 8 44.55 -24.06 -28.92
C ARG A 8 44.54 -23.03 -30.05
N PRO A 9 43.40 -22.73 -30.70
CA PRO A 9 43.32 -21.59 -31.59
C PRO A 9 43.55 -20.30 -30.80
N LYS A 10 44.63 -19.59 -31.13
CA LYS A 10 44.88 -18.22 -30.70
C LYS A 10 44.04 -17.27 -31.55
N HIS A 11 42.82 -17.00 -31.13
CA HIS A 11 42.15 -15.75 -31.50
C HIS A 11 41.97 -14.94 -30.23
N ALA A 12 42.91 -14.00 -30.04
CA ALA A 12 42.80 -12.93 -29.07
C ALA A 12 41.66 -12.02 -29.55
N GLY A 13 40.49 -12.13 -28.93
CA GLY A 13 39.48 -11.09 -28.98
C GLY A 13 40.04 -9.85 -28.28
N THR A 14 40.31 -8.81 -29.06
CA THR A 14 40.65 -7.48 -28.58
C THR A 14 39.44 -6.85 -27.89
N TYR A 15 39.28 -7.13 -26.60
CA TYR A 15 38.51 -6.26 -25.72
C TYR A 15 39.35 -5.01 -25.41
N PRO A 16 38.74 -3.82 -25.22
CA PRO A 16 39.48 -2.67 -24.74
C PRO A 16 40.09 -3.04 -23.38
N LYS A 17 41.43 -3.07 -23.33
CA LYS A 17 42.16 -3.11 -22.07
C LYS A 17 41.80 -1.83 -21.30
N SER A 18 40.91 -1.97 -20.33
CA SER A 18 40.87 -1.08 -19.18
C SER A 18 42.22 -1.18 -18.50
N TYR A 19 43.05 -0.17 -18.69
CA TYR A 19 44.24 0.08 -17.88
C TYR A 19 43.82 0.17 -16.40
N ASP A 20 44.60 -0.45 -15.51
CA ASP A 20 44.62 -0.28 -14.04
C ASP A 20 43.49 -0.84 -13.14
N SER A 21 43.12 -2.13 -13.27
CA SER A 21 42.62 -2.84 -12.07
C SER A 21 43.00 -4.33 -12.04
N ASP A 22 43.67 -4.75 -10.96
CA ASP A 22 43.96 -6.15 -10.60
C ASP A 22 42.67 -6.90 -10.16
N VAL A 23 41.60 -6.82 -10.96
CA VAL A 23 40.27 -7.36 -10.65
C VAL A 23 39.95 -8.53 -11.58
N TYR A 24 39.96 -9.75 -11.02
CA TYR A 24 39.62 -10.98 -11.75
C TYR A 24 38.14 -11.35 -11.51
N LEU A 25 37.21 -10.76 -12.27
CA LEU A 25 35.84 -11.23 -12.35
C LEU A 25 35.80 -12.65 -12.97
N ILE A 26 34.83 -13.49 -12.59
CA ILE A 26 34.62 -14.79 -13.23
C ILE A 26 34.37 -14.59 -14.73
N ARG A 27 35.09 -15.34 -15.56
CA ARG A 27 34.89 -15.30 -17.02
C ARG A 27 33.56 -15.94 -17.41
N ASP A 28 32.93 -15.42 -18.45
CA ASP A 28 31.65 -15.92 -18.95
C ASP A 28 31.72 -17.43 -19.28
N GLU A 29 32.79 -17.91 -19.90
CA GLU A 29 32.94 -19.34 -20.22
C GLU A 29 33.04 -20.22 -18.96
N ASP A 30 33.68 -19.71 -17.91
CA ASP A 30 33.82 -20.41 -16.64
C ASP A 30 32.48 -20.44 -15.89
N LEU A 31 31.71 -19.34 -15.95
CA LEU A 31 30.36 -19.25 -15.41
C LEU A 31 29.39 -20.20 -16.12
N PHE A 32 29.36 -20.22 -17.45
CA PHE A 32 28.54 -21.15 -18.22
C PHE A 32 28.97 -22.60 -18.00
N ARG A 33 30.26 -22.89 -17.83
CA ARG A 33 30.75 -24.23 -17.42
C ARG A 33 30.17 -24.66 -16.08
N LEU A 34 30.11 -23.75 -15.11
CA LEU A 34 29.52 -24.01 -13.80
C LEU A 34 28.00 -24.21 -13.91
N LEU A 35 27.29 -23.35 -14.65
CA LEU A 35 25.84 -23.45 -14.86
C LEU A 35 25.44 -24.77 -15.52
N LYS A 36 26.21 -25.25 -16.52
CA LYS A 36 26.00 -26.55 -17.16
C LYS A 36 26.12 -27.73 -16.19
N LYS A 37 27.02 -27.65 -15.19
CA LYS A 37 27.14 -28.68 -14.14
C LYS A 37 26.02 -28.59 -13.10
N ARG A 38 25.52 -27.37 -12.85
CA ARG A 38 24.42 -27.13 -11.90
C ARG A 38 23.08 -27.60 -12.47
N TYR A 39 22.75 -27.18 -13.69
CA TYR A 39 21.57 -27.60 -14.46
C TYR A 39 21.89 -28.82 -15.31
N ASP A 40 22.17 -29.94 -14.65
CA ASP A 40 22.57 -31.22 -15.28
C ASP A 40 21.38 -32.04 -15.85
N HIS A 41 20.14 -31.56 -15.65
CA HIS A 41 18.93 -32.23 -16.08
C HIS A 41 18.63 -31.94 -17.56
N LYS A 42 18.55 -32.98 -18.39
CA LYS A 42 18.32 -32.88 -19.83
C LYS A 42 16.85 -32.77 -20.20
N TRP A 43 16.50 -31.78 -21.01
CA TRP A 43 15.18 -31.57 -21.60
C TRP A 43 14.63 -32.80 -22.32
N ALA A 44 15.49 -33.50 -23.08
CA ALA A 44 15.10 -34.70 -23.83
C ALA A 44 14.53 -35.81 -22.92
N SER A 45 15.03 -35.91 -21.68
CA SER A 45 14.55 -36.93 -20.72
C SER A 45 13.12 -36.66 -20.23
N TYR A 46 12.60 -35.46 -20.44
CA TYR A 46 11.26 -35.03 -20.01
C TYR A 46 10.26 -34.96 -21.17
N LYS A 47 10.72 -34.63 -22.37
CA LYS A 47 9.91 -34.59 -23.60
C LYS A 47 9.21 -35.92 -23.91
N ASP A 48 9.89 -37.04 -23.61
CA ASP A 48 9.38 -38.39 -23.89
C ASP A 48 8.51 -39.00 -22.77
N ARG A 49 8.39 -38.34 -21.60
CA ARG A 49 7.86 -38.95 -20.37
C ARG A 49 6.51 -38.40 -19.88
N SER A 50 5.67 -37.81 -20.74
CA SER A 50 4.27 -37.38 -20.45
C SER A 50 3.98 -36.66 -19.10
N LYS A 51 5.02 -36.25 -18.37
CA LYS A 51 4.96 -35.62 -17.05
C LYS A 51 5.01 -34.11 -17.25
N LYS A 52 4.00 -33.44 -16.70
CA LYS A 52 3.79 -31.99 -16.67
C LYS A 52 4.99 -31.26 -16.06
N ILE A 53 6.06 -31.04 -16.82
CA ILE A 53 7.00 -29.95 -16.55
C ILE A 53 6.68 -28.85 -17.55
N SER A 54 6.17 -27.72 -17.05
CA SER A 54 5.76 -26.59 -17.90
C SER A 54 6.61 -25.34 -17.69
N GLU A 55 7.53 -25.36 -16.72
CA GLU A 55 8.36 -24.20 -16.38
C GLU A 55 9.69 -24.62 -15.72
N GLY A 56 10.76 -23.88 -16.02
CA GLY A 56 12.10 -24.03 -15.43
C GLY A 56 13.25 -23.97 -16.44
N ILE A 57 14.48 -24.10 -15.92
CA ILE A 57 15.74 -24.12 -16.68
C ILE A 57 16.27 -25.55 -16.80
N PHE A 58 16.83 -25.88 -17.96
CA PHE A 58 17.43 -27.18 -18.29
C PHE A 58 18.85 -27.01 -18.82
N PHE A 59 19.59 -28.12 -18.89
CA PHE A 59 20.94 -28.16 -19.47
C PHE A 59 20.99 -27.50 -20.86
N GLU A 60 20.05 -27.87 -21.72
CA GLU A 60 19.94 -27.36 -23.09
C GLU A 60 19.60 -25.87 -23.12
N THR A 61 18.85 -25.37 -22.14
CA THR A 61 18.62 -23.91 -21.98
C THR A 61 19.94 -23.19 -21.74
N ILE A 62 20.80 -23.71 -20.86
CA ILE A 62 22.11 -23.10 -20.57
C ILE A 62 23.00 -23.11 -21.81
N CYS A 63 23.07 -24.24 -22.53
CA CYS A 63 23.84 -24.34 -23.78
C CYS A 63 23.34 -23.37 -24.86
N LEU A 64 22.02 -23.21 -24.98
CA LEU A 64 21.42 -22.26 -25.90
C LEU A 64 21.81 -20.82 -25.52
N LEU A 65 21.71 -20.46 -24.24
CA LEU A 65 22.09 -19.11 -23.78
C LEU A 65 23.57 -18.84 -23.99
N GLU A 66 24.47 -19.77 -23.66
CA GLU A 66 25.91 -19.64 -23.90
C GLU A 66 26.23 -19.38 -25.38
N ASN A 67 25.57 -20.10 -26.29
CA ASN A 67 25.74 -19.90 -27.72
C ASN A 67 25.22 -18.53 -28.16
N LEU A 68 24.02 -18.14 -27.71
CA LEU A 68 23.46 -16.84 -28.06
C LEU A 68 24.30 -15.68 -27.55
N GLU A 69 24.76 -15.71 -26.30
CA GLU A 69 25.62 -14.65 -25.74
C GLU A 69 26.91 -14.50 -26.54
N ARG A 70 27.56 -15.62 -26.85
CA ARG A 70 28.80 -15.63 -27.63
C ARG A 70 28.58 -15.09 -29.04
N GLN A 71 27.59 -15.61 -29.75
CA GLN A 71 27.38 -15.23 -31.15
C GLN A 71 26.81 -13.81 -31.29
N LEU A 72 25.86 -13.41 -30.44
CA LEU A 72 25.36 -12.03 -30.43
C LEU A 72 26.46 -11.05 -30.03
N GLY A 73 27.38 -11.42 -29.11
CA GLY A 73 28.56 -10.62 -28.80
C GLY A 73 29.39 -10.32 -30.05
N LEU A 74 29.71 -11.34 -30.86
CA LEU A 74 30.40 -11.17 -32.13
C LEU A 74 29.62 -10.32 -33.15
N VAL A 75 28.28 -10.42 -33.14
CA VAL A 75 27.42 -9.55 -33.96
C VAL A 75 27.55 -8.08 -33.53
N TYR A 76 27.54 -7.78 -32.23
CA TYR A 76 27.73 -6.43 -31.72
C TYR A 76 29.12 -5.87 -32.01
N ASP A 77 30.15 -6.70 -31.92
CA ASP A 77 31.53 -6.34 -32.24
C ASP A 77 31.80 -6.24 -33.74
N ARG A 78 30.76 -6.40 -34.58
CA ARG A 78 30.84 -6.42 -36.05
C ARG A 78 31.81 -7.48 -36.59
N ALA A 79 32.04 -8.53 -35.81
CA ALA A 79 32.93 -9.65 -36.11
C ALA A 79 32.12 -10.90 -36.51
N TYR A 80 31.04 -10.72 -37.27
CA TYR A 80 30.17 -11.80 -37.75
C TYR A 80 30.41 -12.06 -39.25
N PRO A 81 30.28 -13.31 -39.73
CA PRO A 81 30.43 -13.60 -41.16
C PRO A 81 29.40 -12.87 -42.02
N THR A 82 29.81 -12.35 -43.17
CA THR A 82 28.91 -11.60 -44.08
C THR A 82 28.44 -12.46 -45.25
N ARG A 83 27.42 -11.95 -45.95
CA ARG A 83 26.91 -12.52 -47.21
C ARG A 83 28.04 -12.67 -48.24
N ASP A 84 28.90 -11.66 -48.36
CA ASP A 84 30.02 -11.66 -49.30
C ASP A 84 31.07 -12.71 -48.95
N GLU A 85 31.41 -12.85 -47.66
CA GLU A 85 32.35 -13.90 -47.21
C GLU A 85 31.85 -15.31 -47.50
N PHE A 86 30.52 -15.52 -47.44
CA PHE A 86 29.91 -16.80 -47.79
C PHE A 86 30.03 -17.10 -49.29
N PHE A 87 29.70 -16.15 -50.16
CA PHE A 87 29.80 -16.34 -51.60
C PHE A 87 31.25 -16.51 -52.06
N VAL A 88 32.19 -15.73 -51.51
CA VAL A 88 33.62 -15.89 -51.78
C VAL A 88 34.10 -17.29 -51.37
N ALA A 89 33.69 -17.81 -50.21
CA ALA A 89 34.05 -19.16 -49.79
C ALA A 89 33.40 -20.24 -50.68
N GLN A 90 32.18 -19.99 -51.17
CA GLN A 90 31.47 -20.88 -52.07
C GLN A 90 32.10 -20.95 -53.46
N GLU A 91 32.50 -19.81 -54.03
CA GLU A 91 33.16 -19.71 -55.34
C GLU A 91 34.54 -20.38 -55.34
N HIS A 92 35.31 -20.23 -54.25
CA HIS A 92 36.64 -20.82 -54.11
C HIS A 92 36.64 -22.27 -53.61
N GLY A 93 35.47 -22.86 -53.31
CA GLY A 93 35.37 -24.22 -52.78
C GLY A 93 36.00 -24.40 -51.40
N ASP A 94 36.04 -23.34 -50.58
CA ASP A 94 36.61 -23.37 -49.23
C ASP A 94 35.60 -23.98 -48.23
N GLU A 95 35.55 -25.31 -48.19
CA GLU A 95 34.68 -26.05 -47.29
C GLU A 95 34.93 -25.73 -45.81
N GLN A 96 36.18 -25.41 -45.44
CA GLN A 96 36.52 -25.08 -44.06
C GLN A 96 35.88 -23.75 -43.66
N ARG A 97 35.98 -22.73 -44.51
CA ARG A 97 35.34 -21.43 -44.27
C ARG A 97 33.82 -21.53 -44.32
N LEU A 98 33.24 -22.25 -45.28
CA LEU A 98 31.79 -22.46 -45.35
C LEU A 98 31.24 -23.10 -44.08
N ASN A 99 31.89 -24.15 -43.57
CA ASN A 99 31.48 -24.80 -42.33
C ASN A 99 31.60 -23.88 -41.10
N GLN A 100 32.60 -22.99 -41.07
CA GLN A 100 32.70 -21.97 -40.00
C GLN A 100 31.54 -20.98 -40.03
N ILE A 101 31.16 -20.51 -41.22
CA ILE A 101 30.05 -19.55 -41.40
C ILE A 101 28.72 -20.20 -41.03
N ILE A 102 28.46 -21.41 -41.50
CA ILE A 102 27.22 -22.14 -41.19
C ILE A 102 27.12 -22.40 -39.69
N ARG A 103 28.22 -22.81 -39.05
CA ARG A 103 28.25 -23.05 -37.61
C ARG A 103 27.93 -21.80 -36.79
N PHE A 104 28.42 -20.63 -37.21
CA PHE A 104 28.09 -19.35 -36.57
C PHE A 104 26.57 -19.12 -36.50
N TYR A 105 25.89 -19.26 -37.64
CA TYR A 105 24.44 -19.06 -37.72
C TYR A 105 23.62 -20.21 -37.12
N GLU A 106 24.11 -21.45 -37.18
CA GLU A 106 23.47 -22.59 -36.51
C GLU A 106 23.43 -22.38 -34.98
N GLU A 107 24.50 -21.84 -34.41
CA GLU A 107 24.59 -21.53 -32.97
C GLU A 107 23.67 -20.37 -32.54
N LEU A 108 23.11 -19.60 -33.49
CA LEU A 108 22.09 -18.57 -33.27
C LEU A 108 20.65 -19.09 -33.31
N ARG A 109 20.44 -20.39 -33.62
CA ARG A 109 19.10 -20.99 -33.66
C ARG A 109 18.56 -21.24 -32.25
N VAL A 110 17.25 -21.02 -32.09
CA VAL A 110 16.55 -21.06 -30.81
C VAL A 110 15.48 -22.14 -30.82
N GLU A 111 15.49 -23.02 -29.81
CA GLU A 111 14.40 -23.97 -29.57
C GLU A 111 13.29 -23.29 -28.75
N ARG A 112 12.10 -23.14 -29.36
CA ARG A 112 10.98 -22.39 -28.80
C ARG A 112 10.53 -22.92 -27.44
N ASP A 113 10.38 -24.24 -27.32
CA ASP A 113 9.89 -24.89 -26.10
C ASP A 113 10.80 -24.60 -24.89
N LEU A 114 12.12 -24.54 -25.09
CA LEU A 114 13.09 -24.22 -24.03
C LEU A 114 12.92 -22.79 -23.52
N ILE A 115 12.69 -21.84 -24.41
CA ILE A 115 12.46 -20.43 -24.06
C ILE A 115 11.13 -20.27 -23.34
N ASP A 116 10.07 -20.91 -23.84
CA ASP A 116 8.74 -20.80 -23.26
C ASP A 116 8.66 -21.45 -21.87
N CYS A 117 9.43 -22.52 -21.61
CA CYS A 117 9.58 -23.09 -20.27
C CYS A 117 10.41 -22.20 -19.33
N ALA A 118 11.42 -21.52 -19.84
CA ALA A 118 12.33 -20.73 -19.01
C ALA A 118 11.74 -19.36 -18.60
N ARG A 119 11.05 -18.68 -19.52
CA ARG A 119 10.53 -17.30 -19.38
C ARG A 119 9.66 -17.05 -18.14
N PRO A 120 8.79 -17.98 -17.67
CA PRO A 120 8.02 -17.78 -16.44
C PRO A 120 8.90 -17.61 -15.20
N THR A 121 10.07 -18.24 -15.18
CA THR A 121 10.93 -18.37 -13.99
C THR A 121 12.15 -17.46 -14.01
N HIS A 122 12.63 -17.03 -15.20
CA HIS A 122 13.86 -16.25 -15.35
C HIS A 122 13.75 -15.19 -16.45
N PHE A 123 14.48 -14.10 -16.27
CA PHE A 123 14.80 -13.11 -17.30
C PHE A 123 16.22 -13.38 -17.83
N PHE A 124 16.37 -13.29 -19.15
CA PHE A 124 17.66 -13.40 -19.82
C PHE A 124 18.35 -12.03 -19.92
N SER A 125 19.63 -12.04 -20.30
CA SER A 125 20.35 -10.81 -20.62
C SER A 125 19.59 -9.96 -21.65
N LYS A 126 19.90 -8.67 -21.66
CA LYS A 126 19.27 -7.71 -22.57
C LYS A 126 19.45 -8.13 -24.05
N ASN A 127 20.62 -8.64 -24.42
CA ASN A 127 20.93 -9.02 -25.80
C ASN A 127 20.10 -10.22 -26.25
N VAL A 128 20.09 -11.28 -25.43
CA VAL A 128 19.28 -12.48 -25.69
C VAL A 128 17.79 -12.14 -25.69
N LYS A 129 17.33 -11.31 -24.74
CA LYS A 129 15.93 -10.88 -24.66
C LYS A 129 15.50 -10.13 -25.93
N SER A 130 16.31 -9.19 -26.41
CA SER A 130 16.04 -8.43 -27.64
C SER A 130 16.01 -9.33 -28.88
N TYR A 131 16.97 -10.26 -29.00
CA TYR A 131 17.01 -11.22 -30.10
C TYR A 131 15.78 -12.14 -30.11
N ILE A 132 15.41 -12.72 -28.96
CA ILE A 132 14.20 -13.56 -28.82
C ILE A 132 12.92 -12.77 -29.12
N ALA A 133 12.83 -11.52 -28.65
CA ALA A 133 11.68 -10.65 -28.92
C ALA A 133 11.53 -10.37 -30.42
N TYR A 134 12.65 -10.13 -31.11
CA TYR A 134 12.66 -9.97 -32.56
C TYR A 134 12.24 -11.26 -33.27
N LEU A 135 12.81 -12.42 -32.90
CA LEU A 135 12.42 -13.72 -33.45
C LEU A 135 10.93 -14.04 -33.29
N THR A 136 10.32 -13.58 -32.19
CA THR A 136 8.89 -13.80 -31.91
C THR A 136 7.99 -13.05 -32.91
N LYS A 137 8.44 -11.91 -33.46
CA LYS A 137 7.74 -11.19 -34.52
C LYS A 137 7.77 -11.91 -35.87
N TYR A 138 8.72 -12.83 -36.06
CA TYR A 138 8.93 -13.58 -37.30
C TYR A 138 8.88 -15.10 -37.02
N PRO A 139 7.68 -15.67 -36.81
CA PRO A 139 7.51 -17.08 -36.41
C PRO A 139 8.02 -18.08 -37.45
N ASP A 140 8.16 -17.66 -38.71
CA ASP A 140 8.67 -18.45 -39.83
C ASP A 140 10.18 -18.30 -40.05
N SER A 141 10.87 -17.53 -39.19
CA SER A 141 12.32 -17.35 -39.27
C SER A 141 13.07 -18.69 -39.24
N PRO A 142 14.13 -18.85 -40.06
CA PRO A 142 14.98 -20.05 -40.04
C PRO A 142 15.70 -20.26 -38.70
N PHE A 143 15.81 -19.19 -37.89
CA PHE A 143 16.41 -19.23 -36.56
C PHE A 143 15.51 -19.88 -35.50
N TRP A 144 14.23 -20.14 -35.79
CA TRP A 144 13.47 -21.10 -34.99
C TRP A 144 13.90 -22.51 -35.37
N LYS A 145 14.48 -23.25 -34.41
CA LYS A 145 15.03 -24.58 -34.66
C LYS A 145 13.94 -25.53 -35.16
N LYS A 146 14.07 -25.97 -36.41
CA LYS A 146 13.21 -26.93 -37.12
C LYS A 146 14.13 -27.87 -37.92
N GLY A 147 14.00 -29.19 -37.73
CA GLY A 147 14.85 -30.18 -38.40
C GLY A 147 16.27 -30.31 -37.81
N GLY A 148 17.16 -30.97 -38.54
CA GLY A 148 18.56 -31.19 -38.14
C GLY A 148 19.46 -29.95 -38.26
N GLU A 149 20.75 -30.14 -37.99
CA GLU A 149 21.79 -29.12 -38.19
C GLU A 149 21.91 -28.76 -39.67
N TRP A 150 22.17 -27.48 -39.97
CA TRP A 150 22.43 -27.04 -41.33
C TRP A 150 23.76 -27.58 -41.85
N LYS A 151 23.74 -28.03 -43.10
CA LYS A 151 24.92 -28.39 -43.90
C LYS A 151 25.04 -27.42 -45.07
N VAL A 152 26.18 -27.41 -45.76
CA VAL A 152 26.40 -26.56 -46.95
C VAL A 152 25.24 -26.67 -47.95
N GLU A 153 24.74 -27.88 -48.21
CA GLU A 153 23.63 -28.16 -49.13
C GLU A 153 22.25 -27.69 -48.63
N THR A 154 22.06 -27.57 -47.32
CA THR A 154 20.75 -27.32 -46.68
C THR A 154 20.67 -25.96 -46.01
N PHE A 155 21.71 -25.14 -46.12
CA PHE A 155 21.83 -23.83 -45.49
C PHE A 155 20.97 -22.78 -46.23
N PRO A 156 19.94 -22.20 -45.60
CA PRO A 156 19.04 -21.24 -46.22
C PRO A 156 19.65 -19.84 -46.24
N HIS A 157 20.76 -19.67 -46.95
CA HIS A 157 21.62 -18.48 -46.93
C HIS A 157 20.86 -17.19 -47.24
N GLU A 158 20.01 -17.14 -48.28
CA GLU A 158 19.22 -15.94 -48.61
C GLU A 158 18.33 -15.49 -47.43
N ALA A 159 17.53 -16.41 -46.89
CA ALA A 159 16.62 -16.11 -45.78
C ALA A 159 17.37 -15.73 -44.49
N ILE A 160 18.55 -16.31 -44.26
CA ILE A 160 19.39 -16.03 -43.09
C ILE A 160 19.99 -14.63 -43.19
N PHE A 161 20.64 -14.30 -44.30
CA PHE A 161 21.28 -13.00 -44.47
C PHE A 161 20.25 -11.88 -44.52
N ASP A 162 19.12 -12.07 -45.22
CA ASP A 162 18.02 -11.10 -45.22
C ASP A 162 17.44 -10.86 -43.81
N PHE A 163 17.31 -11.92 -43.01
CA PHE A 163 16.84 -11.80 -41.63
C PHE A 163 17.84 -11.01 -40.79
N PHE A 164 19.13 -11.32 -40.90
CA PHE A 164 20.19 -10.70 -40.10
C PHE A 164 20.46 -9.25 -40.52
N GLU A 165 20.44 -8.92 -41.80
CA GLU A 165 20.57 -7.55 -42.30
C GLU A 165 19.40 -6.68 -41.82
N LYS A 166 18.16 -7.20 -41.80
CA LYS A 166 17.00 -6.50 -41.23
C LYS A 166 17.09 -6.36 -39.71
N TYR A 167 17.54 -7.40 -39.02
CA TYR A 167 17.76 -7.36 -37.57
C TYR A 167 18.80 -6.29 -37.22
N LEU A 168 19.93 -6.25 -37.93
CA LEU A 168 21.00 -5.28 -37.76
C LEU A 168 20.59 -3.86 -38.16
N GLY A 169 19.83 -3.70 -39.25
CA GLY A 169 19.28 -2.41 -39.67
C GLY A 169 18.37 -1.79 -38.61
N GLY A 170 17.61 -2.60 -37.85
CA GLY A 170 16.84 -2.14 -36.70
C GLY A 170 17.67 -1.81 -35.45
N VAL A 171 18.89 -2.37 -35.32
CA VAL A 171 19.83 -2.11 -34.21
C VAL A 171 20.65 -0.83 -34.44
N HIS A 172 20.88 -0.43 -35.70
CA HIS A 172 21.77 0.67 -36.09
C HIS A 172 21.10 2.05 -36.23
N VAL A 173 19.76 2.16 -36.20
CA VAL A 173 19.03 3.45 -36.29
C VAL A 173 19.15 4.29 -35.00
N GLY A 174 19.69 3.72 -33.91
CA GLY A 174 19.94 4.41 -32.63
C GLY A 174 21.36 4.98 -32.45
N GLN A 175 22.26 4.83 -33.43
CA GLN A 175 23.61 5.42 -33.42
C GLN A 175 23.67 6.49 -34.49
N THR A 176 23.41 7.75 -34.12
CA THR A 176 23.51 8.87 -35.05
C THR A 176 24.96 9.08 -35.49
N GLU A 177 25.07 9.45 -36.75
CA GLU A 177 26.27 9.89 -37.48
C GLU A 177 27.24 10.74 -36.63
N PRO A 178 28.55 10.63 -36.86
CA PRO A 178 29.51 11.57 -36.29
C PRO A 178 29.27 12.96 -36.88
N ILE A 179 28.93 13.91 -36.02
CA ILE A 179 29.08 15.34 -36.26
C ILE A 179 30.54 15.58 -36.66
N THR A 180 30.77 15.82 -37.95
CA THR A 180 31.98 16.48 -38.43
C THR A 180 31.57 17.87 -38.88
N LEU A 181 31.94 18.84 -38.06
CA LEU A 181 32.03 20.24 -38.42
C LEU A 181 32.89 20.35 -39.69
N ILE A 182 32.32 20.90 -40.76
CA ILE A 182 33.06 21.30 -41.95
C ILE A 182 33.56 22.73 -41.70
N GLU A 183 34.88 22.92 -41.75
CA GLU A 183 35.47 24.16 -42.23
C GLU A 183 36.39 23.84 -43.42
N GLU A 184 36.26 24.70 -44.44
CA GLU A 184 37.10 24.87 -45.66
C GLU A 184 36.99 23.79 -46.75
N SER A 185 36.76 24.08 -48.04
CA SER A 185 36.68 25.35 -48.78
C SER A 185 36.14 25.11 -50.20
N ALA A 186 35.37 26.08 -50.71
CA ALA A 186 35.28 26.57 -52.10
C ALA A 186 34.85 25.61 -53.25
N VAL A 187 33.70 25.92 -53.88
CA VAL A 187 33.59 26.64 -55.18
C VAL A 187 32.15 26.51 -55.73
N GLU A 188 31.50 27.68 -55.87
CA GLU A 188 30.54 28.12 -56.90
C GLU A 188 29.41 27.20 -57.42
N LYS A 189 28.14 27.60 -57.23
CA LYS A 189 27.39 28.45 -58.19
C LYS A 189 26.00 28.83 -57.66
N GLN A 190 25.51 29.97 -58.14
CA GLN A 190 24.42 30.82 -57.66
C GLN A 190 23.01 30.40 -58.12
N SER A 191 21.99 30.84 -57.34
CA SER A 191 20.75 31.56 -57.75
C SER A 191 19.70 31.37 -56.64
N GLU A 192 19.42 32.36 -55.75
CA GLU A 192 18.31 33.36 -55.82
C GLU A 192 16.96 32.72 -56.27
N LEU A 193 15.81 32.80 -55.57
CA LEU A 193 15.10 33.84 -54.80
C LEU A 193 14.10 33.15 -53.79
N ASP A 194 13.86 33.67 -52.57
CA ASP A 194 12.71 34.52 -52.13
C ASP A 194 11.33 34.05 -52.68
N GLU A 195 10.26 33.73 -51.93
CA GLU A 195 9.53 34.48 -50.89
C GLU A 195 8.40 33.60 -50.27
N ILE A 196 8.12 33.83 -48.98
CA ILE A 196 6.79 33.93 -48.34
C ILE A 196 5.75 32.78 -48.47
N SER A 197 5.58 32.13 -47.31
CA SER A 197 4.36 31.52 -46.76
C SER A 197 3.01 32.03 -47.28
N GLN A 198 2.17 31.13 -47.82
CA GLN A 198 0.73 31.13 -47.51
C GLN A 198 0.09 29.73 -47.65
N GLN A 199 -0.99 29.57 -46.90
CA GLN A 199 -1.58 28.32 -46.44
C GLN A 199 -2.47 27.61 -47.47
N GLN A 200 -2.73 26.33 -47.15
CA GLN A 200 -4.02 25.63 -47.16
C GLN A 200 -4.35 24.64 -48.30
N LYS A 201 -4.30 23.36 -47.89
CA LYS A 201 -5.33 22.31 -48.04
C LYS A 201 -5.75 21.91 -49.45
N LEU A 202 -5.48 20.65 -49.78
CA LEU A 202 -6.51 19.65 -50.13
C LEU A 202 -5.84 18.30 -50.40
N ALA A 203 -6.18 17.30 -49.58
CA ALA A 203 -6.45 15.90 -49.96
C ALA A 203 -6.17 15.00 -48.75
N GLU A 204 -7.25 14.61 -48.09
CA GLU A 204 -7.28 13.41 -47.27
C GLU A 204 -6.92 12.18 -48.10
N SER A 205 -6.45 11.15 -47.39
CA SER A 205 -6.21 9.78 -47.83
C SER A 205 -4.96 9.52 -48.67
N GLU A 206 -3.88 9.10 -48.00
CA GLU A 206 -3.32 7.77 -48.26
C GLU A 206 -2.46 7.28 -47.10
N ASN A 207 -2.71 6.00 -46.76
CA ASN A 207 -2.05 5.24 -45.73
C ASN A 207 -0.52 5.20 -45.91
N ILE A 208 0.23 5.74 -44.95
CA ILE A 208 1.57 5.20 -44.64
C ILE A 208 1.64 4.90 -43.15
N LYS A 209 1.79 3.60 -42.89
CA LYS A 209 1.93 2.94 -41.59
C LYS A 209 2.91 3.70 -40.71
N LYS A 210 2.46 4.13 -39.53
CA LYS A 210 3.34 4.46 -38.40
C LYS A 210 4.22 3.24 -38.10
N ILE A 211 5.50 3.34 -38.43
CA ILE A 211 6.53 2.47 -37.87
C ILE A 211 6.70 2.91 -36.42
N ASP A 212 6.40 1.97 -35.52
CA ASP A 212 6.54 2.06 -34.07
C ASP A 212 8.04 2.19 -33.72
N PRO A 213 8.51 3.25 -33.03
CA PRO A 213 9.92 3.36 -32.69
C PRO A 213 10.20 2.48 -31.47
N VAL A 214 10.69 1.26 -31.70
CA VAL A 214 11.44 0.52 -30.69
C VAL A 214 12.78 1.25 -30.53
N ALA A 215 12.82 2.21 -29.60
CA ALA A 215 14.08 2.79 -29.14
C ALA A 215 14.90 1.68 -28.47
N VAL A 216 15.88 1.13 -29.19
CA VAL A 216 16.93 0.29 -28.62
C VAL A 216 17.92 1.25 -27.95
N GLU A 217 17.62 1.67 -26.73
CA GLU A 217 18.59 2.44 -25.93
C GLU A 217 19.81 1.55 -25.61
N LEU A 218 21.00 2.02 -25.99
CA LEU A 218 22.30 1.43 -25.66
C LEU A 218 22.59 1.64 -24.16
N PHE A 219 22.57 0.54 -23.38
CA PHE A 219 22.88 0.55 -21.93
C PHE A 219 23.71 -0.66 -21.48
N ALA A 220 24.40 -1.35 -22.39
CA ALA A 220 25.16 -2.55 -22.03
C ALA A 220 26.30 -2.24 -21.03
N ASP A 221 26.85 -1.03 -21.06
CA ASP A 221 27.95 -0.62 -20.18
C ASP A 221 27.52 -0.29 -18.75
N GLU A 222 26.40 0.41 -18.53
CA GLU A 222 25.96 0.79 -17.17
C GLU A 222 25.65 -0.42 -16.27
N MET A 223 25.04 -1.47 -16.84
CA MET A 223 24.66 -2.67 -16.08
C MET A 223 25.86 -3.57 -15.74
N LYS A 224 26.87 -3.63 -16.62
CA LYS A 224 28.14 -4.31 -16.30
C LYS A 224 28.90 -3.54 -15.23
N ILE A 225 28.98 -2.21 -15.33
CA ILE A 225 29.64 -1.35 -14.34
C ILE A 225 29.04 -1.56 -12.93
N ASP A 226 27.71 -1.63 -12.79
CA ASP A 226 27.03 -1.91 -11.52
C ASP A 226 27.36 -3.30 -10.93
N VAL A 227 27.47 -4.35 -11.76
CA VAL A 227 27.88 -5.70 -11.32
C VAL A 227 29.33 -5.71 -10.83
N PHE A 228 30.24 -5.04 -11.55
CA PHE A 228 31.64 -4.93 -11.15
C PHE A 228 31.81 -4.21 -9.81
N GLU A 229 31.10 -3.09 -9.62
CA GLU A 229 31.15 -2.34 -8.36
C GLU A 229 30.63 -3.17 -7.17
N LYS A 230 29.53 -3.91 -7.37
CA LYS A 230 28.97 -4.82 -6.36
C LYS A 230 29.92 -5.96 -6.02
N PHE A 231 30.53 -6.58 -7.03
CA PHE A 231 31.50 -7.64 -6.85
C PHE A 231 32.74 -7.14 -6.08
N GLU A 232 33.32 -6.00 -6.46
CA GLU A 232 34.49 -5.45 -5.78
C GLU A 232 34.20 -5.09 -4.32
N LYS A 233 33.03 -4.49 -4.07
CA LYS A 233 32.59 -4.22 -2.70
C LYS A 233 32.46 -5.50 -1.88
N GLY A 234 31.82 -6.53 -2.43
CA GLY A 234 31.66 -7.84 -1.77
C GLY A 234 33.00 -8.54 -1.53
N LYS A 235 33.91 -8.50 -2.51
CA LYS A 235 35.29 -9.03 -2.39
C LYS A 235 36.05 -8.34 -1.27
N ASN A 236 35.96 -7.01 -1.19
CA ASN A 236 36.63 -6.22 -0.16
C ASN A 236 36.07 -6.51 1.23
N GLN A 237 34.74 -6.62 1.37
CA GLN A 237 34.09 -7.01 2.62
C GLN A 237 34.53 -8.40 3.08
N PHE A 238 34.47 -9.40 2.18
CA PHE A 238 34.93 -10.76 2.47
C PHE A 238 36.40 -10.79 2.92
N ASN A 239 37.27 -10.01 2.26
CA ASN A 239 38.69 -9.96 2.60
C ASN A 239 38.96 -9.35 3.97
N GLN A 240 38.25 -8.27 4.32
CA GLN A 240 38.31 -7.69 5.66
C GLN A 240 37.83 -8.69 6.71
N PHE A 241 36.73 -9.40 6.41
CA PHE A 241 36.15 -10.41 7.29
C PHE A 241 37.08 -11.62 7.51
N LEU A 242 37.65 -12.16 6.43
CA LEU A 242 38.63 -13.25 6.49
C LEU A 242 39.89 -12.82 7.26
N ALA A 243 40.37 -11.59 7.07
CA ALA A 243 41.51 -11.06 7.82
C ALA A 243 41.23 -11.01 9.33
N LYS A 244 40.03 -10.56 9.73
CA LYS A 244 39.58 -10.51 11.13
C LYS A 244 39.54 -11.90 11.77
N HIS A 245 39.01 -12.91 11.08
CA HIS A 245 38.80 -14.25 11.63
C HIS A 245 39.97 -15.22 11.41
N LYS A 246 40.97 -14.83 10.61
CA LYS A 246 42.19 -15.59 10.22
C LYS A 246 41.95 -16.88 9.44
N SER A 247 40.86 -17.59 9.71
CA SER A 247 40.40 -18.75 8.95
C SER A 247 38.89 -18.90 9.07
N LEU A 248 38.25 -19.19 7.93
CA LEU A 248 36.82 -19.42 7.82
C LEU A 248 36.55 -20.81 7.26
N ARG A 249 35.53 -21.48 7.77
CA ARG A 249 34.97 -22.70 7.19
C ARG A 249 33.72 -22.33 6.41
N VAL A 250 33.65 -22.76 5.15
CA VAL A 250 32.61 -22.41 4.19
C VAL A 250 31.72 -23.61 3.94
N MET A 251 30.40 -23.39 3.91
CA MET A 251 29.43 -24.37 3.48
C MET A 251 28.51 -23.75 2.43
N CYS A 252 28.62 -24.21 1.19
CA CYS A 252 27.79 -23.74 0.07
C CYS A 252 26.67 -24.76 -0.19
N LEU A 253 25.42 -24.33 -0.04
CA LEU A 253 24.24 -25.17 -0.13
C LEU A 253 23.30 -24.66 -1.21
N GLU A 254 22.68 -25.61 -1.91
CA GLU A 254 21.49 -25.37 -2.72
C GLU A 254 20.36 -26.20 -2.12
N ILE A 255 19.30 -25.54 -1.69
CA ILE A 255 18.17 -26.15 -1.02
C ILE A 255 16.95 -25.99 -1.92
N LYS A 256 16.36 -27.10 -2.31
CA LYS A 256 15.18 -27.13 -3.17
C LYS A 256 13.95 -27.51 -2.33
N LEU A 257 12.99 -26.60 -2.24
CA LEU A 257 11.69 -26.81 -1.61
C LEU A 257 10.67 -27.08 -2.72
N THR A 258 10.19 -28.32 -2.84
CA THR A 258 9.30 -28.75 -3.92
C THR A 258 7.89 -29.02 -3.40
N PRO A 259 6.87 -28.26 -3.84
CA PRO A 259 5.47 -28.57 -3.53
C PRO A 259 5.09 -29.96 -4.07
N GLN A 260 4.45 -30.81 -3.25
CA GLN A 260 4.01 -32.16 -3.66
C GLN A 260 2.58 -32.16 -4.24
N GLU A 261 2.28 -31.18 -5.10
CA GLU A 261 0.97 -31.01 -5.72
C GLU A 261 0.89 -31.68 -7.10
N THR A 262 -0.33 -31.90 -7.61
CA THR A 262 -0.56 -32.62 -8.88
C THR A 262 -0.57 -31.74 -10.14
N THR A 263 -0.68 -30.41 -9.98
CA THR A 263 -0.71 -29.46 -11.10
C THR A 263 0.11 -28.21 -10.80
N ILE A 264 0.73 -27.62 -11.83
CA ILE A 264 1.53 -26.37 -11.71
C ILE A 264 0.75 -25.25 -11.03
N LYS A 265 -0.53 -25.06 -11.38
CA LYS A 265 -1.38 -24.03 -10.75
C LYS A 265 -1.51 -24.26 -9.24
N LYS A 266 -1.69 -25.50 -8.80
CA LYS A 266 -1.74 -25.84 -7.37
C LYS A 266 -0.38 -25.67 -6.71
N MET A 267 0.70 -26.07 -7.38
CA MET A 267 2.08 -25.87 -6.89
C MET A 267 2.36 -24.39 -6.59
N TRP A 268 2.01 -23.47 -7.50
CA TRP A 268 2.13 -22.03 -7.29
C TRP A 268 1.27 -21.50 -6.14
N VAL A 269 0.03 -21.96 -6.02
CA VAL A 269 -0.86 -21.57 -4.90
C VAL A 269 -0.28 -22.06 -3.57
N THR A 270 0.21 -23.29 -3.52
CA THR A 270 0.79 -23.91 -2.32
C THR A 270 2.10 -23.22 -1.94
N LEU A 271 2.96 -22.88 -2.91
CA LEU A 271 4.14 -22.05 -2.70
C LEU A 271 3.75 -20.66 -2.17
N GLY A 272 2.79 -19.99 -2.81
CA GLY A 272 2.32 -18.66 -2.43
C GLY A 272 1.78 -18.61 -0.99
N LYS A 273 1.06 -19.64 -0.54
CA LYS A 273 0.53 -19.72 0.84
C LYS A 273 1.60 -20.00 1.89
N LYS A 274 2.59 -20.83 1.57
CA LYS A 274 3.59 -21.31 2.53
C LYS A 274 4.82 -20.40 2.60
N ARG A 275 5.09 -19.59 1.57
CA ARG A 275 6.24 -18.67 1.53
C ARG A 275 6.25 -17.70 2.72
N ASP A 276 5.08 -17.23 3.18
CA ASP A 276 4.96 -16.26 4.27
C ASP A 276 5.37 -16.89 5.63
N GLY A 277 5.34 -18.23 5.72
CA GLY A 277 5.78 -18.98 6.90
C GLY A 277 7.28 -19.31 6.92
N LEU A 278 8.01 -19.02 5.84
CA LEU A 278 9.44 -19.34 5.73
C LEU A 278 10.29 -18.27 6.42
N GLN A 279 10.53 -18.44 7.71
CA GLN A 279 11.26 -17.49 8.57
C GLN A 279 12.78 -17.73 8.60
N GLY A 280 13.22 -18.94 8.27
CA GLY A 280 14.63 -19.30 8.14
C GLY A 280 15.27 -19.84 9.38
N CYS A 281 16.55 -20.15 9.26
CA CYS A 281 17.29 -20.82 10.33
C CYS A 281 18.64 -20.17 10.64
N PHE A 282 19.01 -19.05 10.00
CA PHE A 282 20.32 -18.40 10.23
C PHE A 282 20.55 -18.01 11.69
N ARG A 283 19.54 -17.49 12.39
CA ARG A 283 19.62 -17.20 13.83
C ARG A 283 19.92 -18.45 14.66
N LEU A 284 19.22 -19.56 14.37
CA LEU A 284 19.49 -20.85 15.01
C LEU A 284 20.91 -21.34 14.69
N LEU A 285 21.41 -21.11 13.47
CA LEU A 285 22.76 -21.46 13.07
C LEU A 285 23.83 -20.59 13.76
N ALA A 286 23.56 -19.30 13.95
CA ALA A 286 24.41 -18.39 14.70
C ALA A 286 24.51 -18.82 16.17
N ASP A 287 23.35 -19.03 16.81
CA ASP A 287 23.26 -19.36 18.24
C ASP A 287 23.85 -20.74 18.55
N ARG A 288 23.55 -21.75 17.73
CA ARG A 288 23.88 -23.16 18.02
C ARG A 288 25.21 -23.61 17.43
N TYR A 289 25.59 -23.06 16.27
CA TYR A 289 26.73 -23.53 15.49
C TYR A 289 27.78 -22.44 15.25
N GLY A 290 27.56 -21.21 15.73
CA GLY A 290 28.51 -20.11 15.62
C GLY A 290 28.69 -19.64 14.17
N LEU A 291 27.60 -19.58 13.40
CA LEU A 291 27.59 -18.92 12.09
C LEU A 291 28.06 -17.47 12.25
N LEU A 292 29.03 -17.07 11.43
CA LEU A 292 29.66 -15.75 11.47
C LEU A 292 29.10 -14.81 10.41
N ALA A 293 28.76 -15.33 9.23
CA ALA A 293 28.17 -14.57 8.14
C ALA A 293 27.55 -15.50 7.11
N GLU A 294 26.67 -14.94 6.28
CA GLU A 294 26.00 -15.66 5.20
C GLU A 294 25.84 -14.82 3.93
N TYR A 295 25.81 -15.50 2.80
CA TYR A 295 25.27 -14.98 1.55
C TYR A 295 24.06 -15.83 1.16
N SER A 296 22.92 -15.22 0.85
CA SER A 296 21.72 -15.93 0.42
C SER A 296 21.15 -15.38 -0.88
N ARG A 297 20.81 -16.27 -1.82
CA ARG A 297 20.11 -15.97 -3.08
C ARG A 297 18.92 -16.91 -3.27
N ILE A 298 17.87 -16.44 -3.95
CA ILE A 298 16.63 -17.19 -4.18
C ILE A 298 16.30 -17.28 -5.67
N GLU A 299 15.78 -18.42 -6.09
CA GLU A 299 15.32 -18.65 -7.46
C GLU A 299 14.03 -19.45 -7.50
N ILE A 300 13.28 -19.31 -8.60
CA ILE A 300 12.20 -20.23 -8.95
C ILE A 300 12.78 -21.35 -9.81
N GLY A 301 12.77 -22.57 -9.26
CA GLY A 301 13.15 -23.79 -9.95
C GLY A 301 12.04 -24.36 -10.83
N GLN A 302 12.27 -25.58 -11.31
CA GLN A 302 11.29 -26.29 -12.14
C GLN A 302 9.96 -26.49 -11.39
N ASN A 303 8.83 -26.30 -12.07
CA ASN A 303 7.47 -26.52 -11.54
C ASN A 303 7.20 -25.84 -10.18
N ALA A 304 7.41 -24.52 -10.10
CA ALA A 304 7.22 -23.73 -8.90
C ALA A 304 7.93 -24.28 -7.65
N SER A 305 9.09 -24.91 -7.82
CA SER A 305 9.97 -25.22 -6.68
C SER A 305 10.74 -23.96 -6.27
N LEU A 306 10.94 -23.78 -4.97
CA LEU A 306 11.76 -22.69 -4.45
C LEU A 306 13.18 -23.19 -4.29
N ILE A 307 14.15 -22.49 -4.87
CA ILE A 307 15.58 -22.80 -4.72
C ILE A 307 16.20 -21.73 -3.84
N LEU A 308 16.80 -22.13 -2.73
CA LEU A 308 17.57 -21.28 -1.82
C LEU A 308 19.05 -21.63 -1.97
N GLN A 309 19.88 -20.63 -2.26
CA GLN A 309 21.32 -20.79 -2.38
C GLN A 309 22.00 -20.09 -1.22
N TRP A 310 22.64 -20.84 -0.33
CA TRP A 310 23.25 -20.30 0.88
C TRP A 310 24.74 -20.56 0.91
N VAL A 311 25.54 -19.53 1.19
CA VAL A 311 26.97 -19.64 1.50
C VAL A 311 27.14 -19.25 2.95
N LEU A 312 27.42 -20.23 3.80
CA LEU A 312 27.52 -20.07 5.26
C LEU A 312 28.99 -20.04 5.69
N LEU A 313 29.36 -19.04 6.48
CA LEU A 313 30.72 -18.83 6.96
C LEU A 313 30.81 -19.06 8.47
N PHE A 314 31.60 -20.05 8.88
CA PHE A 314 31.87 -20.39 10.27
C PHE A 314 33.34 -20.14 10.61
N LYS A 315 33.67 -20.15 11.91
CA LYS A 315 35.07 -20.06 12.36
C LYS A 315 35.86 -21.30 11.88
N GLY A 316 37.03 -21.10 11.28
CA GLY A 316 37.83 -22.18 10.70
C GLY A 316 38.45 -23.16 11.71
N HIS A 317 38.53 -22.79 12.99
CA HIS A 317 39.08 -23.61 14.08
C HIS A 317 37.96 -24.07 15.03
N GLY A 318 37.74 -25.38 15.14
CA GLY A 318 36.74 -26.00 16.02
C GLY A 318 36.19 -27.33 15.46
N SER A 319 35.57 -28.14 16.33
CA SER A 319 34.91 -29.41 15.97
C SER A 319 33.49 -29.20 15.44
N LEU A 320 33.33 -28.33 14.43
CA LEU A 320 32.02 -28.12 13.80
C LEU A 320 31.67 -29.31 12.90
N ASP A 321 30.59 -30.03 13.23
CA ASP A 321 30.07 -31.10 12.37
C ASP A 321 29.06 -30.55 11.35
N LEU A 322 29.51 -30.44 10.10
CA LEU A 322 28.70 -29.96 8.99
C LEU A 322 27.50 -30.87 8.68
N ARG A 323 27.55 -32.16 9.07
CA ARG A 323 26.40 -33.07 8.91
C ARG A 323 25.26 -32.69 9.85
N MET A 324 25.60 -32.32 11.09
CA MET A 324 24.63 -31.83 12.07
C MET A 324 24.03 -30.49 11.67
N VAL A 325 24.85 -29.59 11.12
CA VAL A 325 24.38 -28.31 10.56
C VAL A 325 23.38 -28.57 9.43
N ARG A 326 23.72 -29.43 8.47
CA ARG A 326 22.81 -29.79 7.37
C ARG A 326 21.50 -30.42 7.87
N ALA A 327 21.58 -31.36 8.80
CA ALA A 327 20.40 -32.02 9.35
C ALA A 327 19.49 -31.02 10.07
N ALA A 328 20.07 -30.08 10.83
CA ALA A 328 19.31 -29.01 11.48
C ALA A 328 18.63 -28.07 10.48
N ILE A 329 19.33 -27.69 9.40
CA ILE A 329 18.74 -26.88 8.32
C ILE A 329 17.56 -27.62 7.69
N GLN A 330 17.74 -28.90 7.35
CA GLN A 330 16.69 -29.69 6.74
C GLN A 330 15.47 -29.81 7.64
N GLN A 331 15.68 -30.20 8.91
CA GLN A 331 14.60 -30.37 9.88
C GLN A 331 13.82 -29.09 10.10
N GLU A 332 14.51 -27.95 10.23
CA GLU A 332 13.88 -26.66 10.47
C GLU A 332 13.07 -26.18 9.25
N LEU A 333 13.61 -26.36 8.04
CA LEU A 333 12.88 -26.02 6.82
C LEU A 333 11.67 -26.94 6.60
N GLU A 334 11.80 -28.24 6.88
CA GLU A 334 10.68 -29.18 6.85
C GLU A 334 9.59 -28.76 7.86
N LEU A 335 9.99 -28.40 9.09
CA LEU A 335 9.06 -27.90 10.11
C LEU A 335 8.30 -26.67 9.63
N GLN A 336 9.01 -25.64 9.15
CA GLN A 336 8.41 -24.38 8.70
C GLN A 336 7.45 -24.57 7.53
N MET A 337 7.82 -25.43 6.57
CA MET A 337 6.95 -25.71 5.42
C MET A 337 5.74 -26.59 5.79
N ASN A 338 5.85 -27.40 6.84
CA ASN A 338 4.80 -28.34 7.25
C ASN A 338 3.90 -27.84 8.39
N ALA A 339 4.26 -26.78 9.12
CA ALA A 339 3.61 -26.33 10.37
C ALA A 339 2.12 -25.89 10.30
N ASN A 340 1.44 -25.97 9.15
CA ASN A 340 0.04 -25.56 9.01
C ASN A 340 -0.82 -26.64 8.35
N ASP A 341 -1.38 -27.55 9.16
CA ASP A 341 -2.31 -28.63 8.74
C ASP A 341 -3.68 -28.11 8.28
N HIS A 342 -4.03 -26.86 8.61
CA HIS A 342 -5.33 -26.25 8.32
C HIS A 342 -5.64 -26.04 6.81
N TRP A 343 -4.65 -26.23 5.93
CA TRP A 343 -4.79 -25.96 4.50
C TRP A 343 -4.93 -27.22 3.62
N GLY A 344 -4.82 -28.42 4.20
CA GLY A 344 -4.95 -29.69 3.48
C GLY A 344 -3.95 -29.89 2.33
N THR A 345 -2.80 -29.20 2.37
CA THR A 345 -1.75 -29.28 1.36
C THR A 345 -0.72 -30.35 1.73
N GLU A 346 -0.33 -31.19 0.77
CA GLU A 346 0.75 -32.16 0.93
C GLU A 346 2.08 -31.46 1.35
N PRO A 347 2.91 -32.10 2.17
CA PRO A 347 4.15 -31.51 2.70
C PRO A 347 5.13 -31.18 1.58
N PHE A 348 5.97 -30.16 1.79
CA PHE A 348 7.05 -29.86 0.83
C PHE A 348 8.16 -30.89 0.95
N LYS A 349 8.71 -31.29 -0.19
CA LYS A 349 9.95 -32.06 -0.24
C LYS A 349 11.13 -31.10 -0.17
N VAL A 350 11.99 -31.28 0.84
CA VAL A 350 13.22 -30.50 1.04
C VAL A 350 14.41 -31.34 0.58
N ASP A 351 15.10 -30.89 -0.46
CA ASP A 351 16.33 -31.52 -0.96
C ASP A 351 17.52 -30.55 -0.76
N ILE A 352 18.62 -31.01 -0.15
CA ILE A 352 19.82 -30.18 0.07
C ILE A 352 21.02 -30.74 -0.71
N ARG A 353 21.52 -29.95 -1.67
CA ARG A 353 22.72 -30.22 -2.47
C ARG A 353 23.92 -29.42 -1.94
N ASP A 354 25.10 -30.02 -2.02
CA ASP A 354 26.37 -29.36 -1.71
C ASP A 354 26.93 -28.66 -2.96
N LEU A 355 26.84 -27.33 -3.00
CA LEU A 355 27.44 -26.55 -4.09
C LEU A 355 28.97 -26.47 -3.96
N GLY A 356 29.52 -26.62 -2.75
CA GLY A 356 30.97 -26.60 -2.51
C GLY A 356 31.70 -27.68 -3.31
N ARG A 357 31.08 -28.86 -3.43
CA ARG A 357 31.58 -29.94 -4.30
C ARG A 357 31.64 -29.55 -5.78
N LEU A 358 30.68 -28.77 -6.27
CA LEU A 358 30.70 -28.32 -7.67
C LEU A 358 31.86 -27.35 -7.91
N PHE A 359 32.10 -26.42 -6.99
CA PHE A 359 33.25 -25.50 -7.04
C PHE A 359 34.58 -26.28 -6.99
N HIS A 360 34.69 -27.25 -6.09
CA HIS A 360 35.87 -28.11 -6.01
C HIS A 360 36.13 -28.93 -7.30
N LEU A 361 35.06 -29.38 -7.97
CA LEU A 361 35.13 -30.13 -9.24
C LEU A 361 35.52 -29.26 -10.45
N VAL A 362 35.35 -27.94 -10.38
CA VAL A 362 35.81 -27.02 -11.45
C VAL A 362 37.16 -26.40 -11.13
N ASP A 363 37.53 -26.30 -9.86
CA ASP A 363 38.83 -25.84 -9.41
C ASP A 363 39.24 -26.51 -8.08
N SER A 364 40.25 -27.36 -8.14
CA SER A 364 40.76 -28.11 -6.98
C SER A 364 41.43 -27.22 -5.91
N LYS A 365 41.72 -25.96 -6.25
CA LYS A 365 42.22 -24.94 -5.32
C LYS A 365 41.12 -24.45 -4.37
N TYR A 366 39.85 -24.55 -4.74
CA TYR A 366 38.74 -24.28 -3.83
C TYR A 366 38.79 -25.28 -2.66
N LYS A 367 38.73 -24.76 -1.43
CA LYS A 367 38.72 -25.52 -0.18
C LYS A 367 37.57 -25.03 0.70
N ASP A 368 36.98 -25.96 1.43
CA ASP A 368 35.92 -25.66 2.43
C ASP A 368 36.47 -24.91 3.66
N VAL A 369 37.79 -24.79 3.79
CA VAL A 369 38.43 -23.95 4.80
C VAL A 369 39.37 -22.98 4.11
N ILE A 370 39.11 -21.70 4.29
CA ILE A 370 39.86 -20.60 3.71
C ILE A 370 40.72 -19.99 4.80
N LYS A 371 42.03 -19.94 4.60
CA LYS A 371 42.97 -19.28 5.51
C LYS A 371 43.34 -17.91 4.98
N ALA A 372 43.34 -16.89 5.82
CA ALA A 372 43.70 -15.52 5.45
C ALA A 372 45.11 -15.41 4.83
N ARG A 373 46.02 -16.28 5.28
CA ARG A 373 47.40 -16.38 4.76
C ARG A 373 47.53 -17.14 3.43
N SER A 374 46.49 -17.85 2.99
CA SER A 374 46.50 -18.63 1.75
C SER A 374 45.90 -17.83 0.60
N LYS A 375 46.76 -17.18 -0.19
CA LYS A 375 46.33 -16.38 -1.36
C LYS A 375 45.53 -17.23 -2.35
N SER A 376 45.92 -18.49 -2.57
CA SER A 376 45.26 -19.38 -3.54
C SER A 376 43.85 -19.81 -3.11
N GLU A 377 43.65 -20.15 -1.84
CA GLU A 377 42.32 -20.53 -1.31
C GLU A 377 41.36 -19.34 -1.39
N ARG A 378 41.86 -18.15 -1.01
CA ARG A 378 41.10 -16.90 -1.04
C ARG A 378 40.67 -16.53 -2.45
N GLN A 379 41.61 -16.50 -3.40
CA GLN A 379 41.32 -16.19 -4.81
C GLN A 379 40.36 -17.20 -5.44
N ALA A 380 40.45 -18.49 -5.09
CA ALA A 380 39.52 -19.49 -5.59
C ALA A 380 38.09 -19.24 -5.09
N PHE A 381 37.91 -18.83 -3.83
CA PHE A 381 36.59 -18.45 -3.31
C PHE A 381 36.05 -17.17 -3.95
N GLU A 382 36.88 -16.12 -4.05
CA GLU A 382 36.53 -14.85 -4.70
C GLU A 382 36.06 -15.10 -6.14
N TYR A 383 36.82 -15.89 -6.91
CA TYR A 383 36.53 -16.14 -8.32
C TYR A 383 35.30 -17.04 -8.51
N TRP A 384 35.23 -18.18 -7.82
CA TRP A 384 34.17 -19.17 -8.09
C TRP A 384 32.87 -18.93 -7.32
N VAL A 385 32.94 -18.50 -6.07
CA VAL A 385 31.76 -18.36 -5.21
C VAL A 385 31.19 -16.95 -5.31
N LEU A 386 31.99 -15.93 -5.01
CA LEU A 386 31.53 -14.54 -5.12
C LEU A 386 31.27 -14.17 -6.59
N GLY A 387 32.17 -14.55 -7.49
CA GLY A 387 31.99 -14.33 -8.93
C GLY A 387 30.68 -14.94 -9.45
N TYR A 388 30.34 -16.17 -9.03
CA TYR A 388 29.05 -16.77 -9.37
C TYR A 388 27.86 -15.96 -8.83
N LEU A 389 27.87 -15.62 -7.53
CA LEU A 389 26.76 -14.92 -6.87
C LEU A 389 26.47 -13.54 -7.49
N TYR A 390 27.51 -12.78 -7.85
CA TYR A 390 27.33 -11.44 -8.41
C TYR A 390 27.07 -11.42 -9.92
N CYS A 391 27.60 -12.39 -10.69
CA CYS A 391 27.52 -12.35 -12.15
C CYS A 391 26.35 -13.14 -12.75
N VAL A 392 25.81 -14.14 -12.05
CA VAL A 392 24.80 -15.04 -12.64
C VAL A 392 23.52 -14.30 -13.09
N ASP A 393 23.12 -13.25 -12.37
CA ASP A 393 21.93 -12.46 -12.67
C ASP A 393 22.04 -11.64 -13.95
N TYR A 394 23.25 -11.39 -14.44
CA TYR A 394 23.44 -10.73 -15.73
C TYR A 394 22.88 -11.60 -16.88
N PHE A 395 23.04 -12.92 -16.78
CA PHE A 395 22.62 -13.89 -17.81
C PHE A 395 21.28 -14.54 -17.49
N LEU A 396 21.01 -14.81 -16.21
CA LEU A 396 19.91 -15.63 -15.71
C LEU A 396 19.34 -15.02 -14.42
N LYS A 397 18.69 -13.87 -14.54
CA LYS A 397 18.03 -13.22 -13.40
C LYS A 397 16.73 -13.93 -13.04
N PRO A 398 16.53 -14.39 -11.80
CA PRO A 398 15.26 -15.00 -11.40
C PRO A 398 14.09 -14.02 -11.52
N ASN A 399 12.95 -14.50 -12.02
CA ASN A 399 11.71 -13.74 -12.01
C ASN A 399 11.00 -13.93 -10.66
N LEU A 400 11.27 -13.00 -9.74
CA LEU A 400 10.74 -13.03 -8.39
C LEU A 400 9.44 -12.22 -8.22
N SER A 401 8.81 -11.72 -9.30
CA SER A 401 7.61 -10.87 -9.20
C SER A 401 6.48 -11.49 -8.38
N CYS A 402 6.43 -12.82 -8.35
CA CYS A 402 5.43 -13.60 -7.63
C CYS A 402 5.86 -14.01 -6.20
N ILE A 403 7.07 -13.65 -5.74
CA ILE A 403 7.63 -14.04 -4.43
C ILE A 403 8.54 -12.95 -3.79
N ALA A 404 8.46 -11.70 -4.25
CA ALA A 404 9.36 -10.60 -3.89
C ALA A 404 9.36 -10.18 -2.40
N ASP A 405 8.38 -10.64 -1.62
CA ASP A 405 8.21 -10.28 -0.20
C ASP A 405 8.91 -11.26 0.77
N SER A 406 9.66 -12.24 0.28
CA SER A 406 10.33 -13.27 1.11
C SER A 406 11.63 -12.74 1.75
N PRO A 407 11.97 -13.10 3.01
CA PRO A 407 13.15 -12.57 3.72
C PRO A 407 14.52 -12.96 3.13
N TYR A 408 14.57 -13.75 2.05
CA TYR A 408 15.80 -14.26 1.41
C TYR A 408 16.15 -13.61 0.09
N VAL A 409 15.51 -12.49 -0.25
CA VAL A 409 15.91 -11.71 -1.44
C VAL A 409 17.23 -11.00 -1.10
N ASP A 410 18.32 -11.52 -1.68
CA ASP A 410 19.66 -10.91 -1.80
C ASP A 410 20.19 -10.23 -0.53
N ARG A 411 20.46 -11.04 0.51
CA ARG A 411 21.05 -10.57 1.78
C ARG A 411 22.47 -11.11 1.98
N HIS A 412 23.34 -10.20 2.43
CA HIS A 412 24.59 -10.50 3.10
C HIS A 412 24.53 -9.91 4.50
N ASP A 413 24.49 -10.77 5.52
CA ASP A 413 24.39 -10.38 6.92
C ASP A 413 25.62 -10.92 7.69
N GLU A 414 26.27 -10.07 8.50
CA GLU A 414 27.35 -10.48 9.41
C GLU A 414 26.79 -10.63 10.82
N HIS A 415 27.02 -11.77 11.46
CA HIS A 415 26.52 -12.07 12.80
C HIS A 415 27.55 -11.73 13.88
N SER A 416 27.12 -10.94 14.87
CA SER A 416 27.92 -10.66 16.07
C SER A 416 27.89 -11.88 17.00
N VAL A 417 28.97 -12.67 17.04
CA VAL A 417 29.10 -13.76 18.03
C VAL A 417 29.26 -13.16 19.43
N SER A 418 28.18 -13.16 20.21
CA SER A 418 28.26 -13.05 21.67
C SER A 418 28.87 -14.35 22.21
N LEU A 419 30.15 -14.31 22.58
CA LEU A 419 30.79 -15.35 23.37
C LEU A 419 30.14 -15.40 24.75
N GLY A 420 29.05 -16.15 24.89
CA GLY A 420 28.51 -16.57 26.17
C GLY A 420 29.46 -17.57 26.83
N ILE A 421 30.44 -17.05 27.57
CA ILE A 421 31.10 -17.83 28.63
C ILE A 421 30.01 -18.12 29.65
N ILE A 422 29.56 -19.37 29.72
CA ILE A 422 28.73 -19.88 30.82
C ILE A 422 29.66 -19.98 32.03
N GLU A 423 29.81 -18.89 32.79
CA GLU A 423 30.22 -18.99 34.19
C GLU A 423 28.98 -19.39 35.01
N ARG A 424 29.02 -20.61 35.54
CA ARG A 424 28.09 -21.06 36.58
C ARG A 424 28.24 -20.13 37.80
N PRO A 425 27.12 -19.74 38.45
CA PRO A 425 27.19 -18.86 39.60
C PRO A 425 27.69 -19.64 40.84
N PRO A 426 28.61 -19.09 41.65
CA PRO A 426 28.80 -19.58 43.00
C PRO A 426 27.71 -19.00 43.91
N VAL A 427 27.09 -19.92 44.63
CA VAL A 427 26.13 -19.72 45.71
C VAL A 427 26.85 -19.11 46.92
N ASN A 428 26.42 -17.94 47.41
CA ASN A 428 25.83 -17.72 48.75
C ASN A 428 25.92 -16.27 49.24
N ASN A 429 24.77 -15.78 49.74
CA ASN A 429 24.52 -14.92 50.89
C ASN A 429 25.54 -13.82 51.27
N GLN A 430 25.11 -12.55 51.22
CA GLN A 430 24.56 -11.85 52.39
C GLN A 430 24.17 -10.40 52.02
N SER A 431 23.08 -9.96 52.65
CA SER A 431 22.49 -8.63 52.64
C SER A 431 23.47 -7.49 52.89
N ILE A 432 23.27 -6.34 52.23
CA ILE A 432 23.24 -4.99 52.85
C ILE A 432 22.53 -4.03 51.88
N SER A 433 21.54 -3.32 52.41
CA SER A 433 20.89 -2.17 51.78
C SER A 433 21.88 -1.03 51.57
N HIS A 434 21.84 -0.33 50.43
CA HIS A 434 21.76 1.14 50.41
C HIS A 434 21.44 1.70 49.01
N ARG A 435 20.73 2.81 49.06
CA ARG A 435 20.22 3.63 47.96
C ARG A 435 21.33 4.18 47.05
N GLN A 436 20.91 4.48 45.82
CA GLN A 436 21.45 5.49 44.91
C GLN A 436 22.87 5.24 44.38
N HIS A 437 22.94 4.73 43.16
CA HIS A 437 23.30 5.52 41.98
C HIS A 437 22.87 4.72 40.74
N GLN A 438 22.06 5.31 39.86
CA GLN A 438 21.82 4.78 38.52
C GLN A 438 23.12 4.91 37.72
N THR A 439 24.04 3.97 37.91
CA THR A 439 25.11 3.72 36.97
C THR A 439 24.49 3.08 35.73
N LYS A 440 24.75 3.72 34.58
CA LYS A 440 24.62 3.16 33.23
C LYS A 440 25.18 1.74 33.23
N THR A 441 24.29 0.76 33.33
CA THR A 441 24.66 -0.66 33.22
C THR A 441 23.62 -1.24 32.27
N GLU A 442 24.12 -1.73 31.14
CA GLU A 442 23.40 -2.57 30.18
C GLU A 442 22.05 -2.00 29.71
N ILE A 443 22.10 -0.95 28.89
CA ILE A 443 21.05 -0.78 27.88
C ILE A 443 21.23 -2.01 26.98
N GLU A 444 20.33 -2.99 27.08
CA GLU A 444 20.15 -4.04 26.06
C GLU A 444 20.37 -3.37 24.70
N ARG A 445 21.20 -3.94 23.82
CA ARG A 445 21.47 -3.31 22.52
C ARG A 445 20.13 -3.11 21.81
N ILE A 446 19.64 -1.88 21.86
CA ILE A 446 18.41 -1.48 21.19
C ILE A 446 18.76 -1.51 19.71
N ASP A 447 18.37 -2.57 19.01
CA ASP A 447 18.73 -2.76 17.59
C ASP A 447 17.75 -2.04 16.65
N ASN A 448 16.55 -1.71 17.14
CA ASN A 448 15.51 -1.05 16.35
C ASN A 448 15.30 0.42 16.72
N PHE A 449 14.87 1.23 15.75
CA PHE A 449 14.46 2.61 15.96
C PHE A 449 13.22 2.74 16.84
N ILE A 450 12.30 1.76 16.82
CA ILE A 450 11.09 1.81 17.65
C ILE A 450 11.38 1.59 19.14
N ASP A 451 12.43 0.85 19.45
CA ASP A 451 12.82 0.52 20.81
C ASP A 451 13.61 1.66 21.47
N LEU A 452 13.84 2.77 20.76
CA LEU A 452 14.47 3.96 21.30
C LEU A 452 13.63 4.63 22.38
N ASP A 453 14.27 5.04 23.47
CA ASP A 453 13.61 5.84 24.50
C ASP A 453 13.48 7.30 24.05
N PHE A 454 12.25 7.69 23.70
CA PHE A 454 11.89 9.06 23.33
C PHE A 454 11.43 9.92 24.52
N SER A 455 11.40 9.40 25.75
CA SER A 455 10.82 10.07 26.92
C SER A 455 11.44 11.45 27.17
N THR A 456 12.77 11.55 27.05
CA THR A 456 13.56 12.77 27.29
C THR A 456 13.37 13.85 26.22
N GLU A 457 13.06 13.46 24.98
CA GLU A 457 12.84 14.38 23.85
C GLU A 457 11.35 14.58 23.50
N SER A 458 10.42 13.88 24.16
CA SER A 458 8.99 13.86 23.82
C SER A 458 8.40 15.25 23.57
N LYS A 459 8.63 16.19 24.50
CA LYS A 459 8.18 17.59 24.36
C LYS A 459 8.76 18.28 23.12
N LYS A 460 9.97 17.96 22.69
CA LYS A 460 10.60 18.52 21.47
C LYS A 460 10.08 17.86 20.20
N ILE A 461 9.80 16.55 20.24
CA ILE A 461 9.27 15.79 19.10
C ILE A 461 7.93 16.37 18.64
N TRP A 462 7.07 16.74 19.59
CA TRP A 462 5.75 17.31 19.31
C TRP A 462 5.75 18.85 19.09
N LYS A 463 6.91 19.53 19.07
CA LYS A 463 6.99 20.99 18.89
C LYS A 463 6.76 21.50 17.45
N ASN A 464 6.66 20.63 16.44
CA ASN A 464 6.46 21.08 15.06
C ASN A 464 5.03 21.60 14.85
N ASN A 465 4.88 22.92 14.95
CA ASN A 465 3.59 23.60 14.88
C ASN A 465 3.29 24.16 13.47
N ASN A 466 3.97 23.70 12.42
CA ASN A 466 3.76 24.16 11.03
C ASN A 466 2.45 23.61 10.42
N LEU A 467 1.37 23.65 11.21
CA LEU A 467 0.01 23.43 10.78
C LEU A 467 -0.69 24.79 10.61
N PRO A 468 -1.46 24.99 9.52
CA PRO A 468 -2.33 26.14 9.38
C PRO A 468 -3.25 26.30 10.59
N LYS A 469 -3.58 27.55 10.97
CA LYS A 469 -4.48 27.84 12.10
C LYS A 469 -5.77 27.01 12.05
N LYS A 470 -6.36 26.90 10.87
CA LYS A 470 -7.57 26.11 10.62
C LYS A 470 -7.40 24.63 11.01
N ALA A 471 -6.31 24.00 10.61
CA ALA A 471 -6.02 22.61 10.95
C ALA A 471 -5.79 22.40 12.45
N LYS A 472 -5.22 23.39 13.14
CA LYS A 472 -5.08 23.38 14.62
C LYS A 472 -6.43 23.49 15.32
N ASP A 473 -7.33 24.32 14.81
CA ASP A 473 -8.68 24.47 15.37
C ASP A 473 -9.50 23.19 15.17
N ASP A 474 -9.42 22.57 13.98
CA ASP A 474 -10.07 21.28 13.70
C ASP A 474 -9.52 20.15 14.59
N LEU A 475 -8.22 20.15 14.87
CA LEU A 475 -7.59 19.18 15.79
C LEU A 475 -8.11 19.33 17.23
N LYS A 476 -8.33 20.55 17.72
CA LYS A 476 -8.93 20.79 19.04
C LYS A 476 -10.34 20.22 19.14
N LEU A 477 -11.13 20.37 18.08
CA LEU A 477 -12.48 19.81 18.00
C LEU A 477 -12.46 18.28 18.03
N LEU A 478 -11.55 17.64 17.29
CA LEU A 478 -11.36 16.19 17.33
C LEU A 478 -10.87 15.70 18.70
N ALA A 479 -9.97 16.43 19.34
CA ALA A 479 -9.52 16.09 20.70
C ALA A 479 -10.67 16.12 21.71
N LEU A 480 -11.56 17.12 21.60
CA LEU A 480 -12.78 17.18 22.40
C LEU A 480 -13.67 15.96 22.15
N LEU A 481 -13.90 15.58 20.88
CA LEU A 481 -14.67 14.38 20.54
C LEU A 481 -14.08 13.11 21.16
N TYR A 482 -12.78 12.87 20.96
CA TYR A 482 -12.13 11.67 21.48
C TYR A 482 -12.14 11.60 23.00
N LEU A 483 -12.01 12.75 23.68
CA LEU A 483 -12.13 12.82 25.14
C LEU A 483 -13.51 12.36 25.61
N GLN A 484 -14.57 12.83 24.95
CA GLN A 484 -15.96 12.48 25.30
C GLN A 484 -16.31 11.02 24.97
N TYR A 485 -15.63 10.41 24.00
CA TYR A 485 -15.81 9.00 23.65
C TYR A 485 -14.81 8.06 24.33
N LYS A 486 -13.96 8.56 25.24
CA LYS A 486 -12.96 7.74 25.95
C LYS A 486 -13.56 6.48 26.58
N ASN A 487 -14.72 6.62 27.23
CA ASN A 487 -15.35 5.50 27.93
C ASN A 487 -15.97 4.45 27.00
N LYS A 488 -16.19 4.81 25.73
CA LYS A 488 -16.68 3.89 24.68
C LYS A 488 -15.55 3.11 24.02
N LEU A 489 -14.29 3.54 24.17
CA LEU A 489 -13.13 2.80 23.66
C LEU A 489 -13.01 1.43 24.34
N PRO A 490 -12.45 0.41 23.66
CA PRO A 490 -12.28 -0.92 24.25
C PRO A 490 -11.48 -0.88 25.56
N ILE A 491 -11.78 -1.80 26.49
CA ILE A 491 -11.26 -1.81 27.87
C ILE A 491 -9.73 -1.70 27.90
N GLY A 492 -9.03 -2.55 27.15
CA GLY A 492 -7.55 -2.55 27.11
C GLY A 492 -6.93 -1.25 26.56
N TRP A 493 -7.70 -0.44 25.82
CA TRP A 493 -7.24 0.85 25.31
C TRP A 493 -7.58 2.00 26.26
N ARG A 494 -8.82 2.08 26.75
CA ARG A 494 -9.26 3.20 27.58
C ARG A 494 -8.53 3.28 28.93
N GLU A 495 -7.98 2.17 29.40
CA GLU A 495 -7.16 2.06 30.61
C GLU A 495 -5.75 2.63 30.42
N GLN A 496 -5.29 2.81 29.17
CA GLN A 496 -4.02 3.47 28.90
C GLN A 496 -4.09 4.94 29.28
N GLU A 497 -3.10 5.38 30.04
CA GLU A 497 -3.01 6.75 30.59
C GLU A 497 -3.10 7.83 29.49
N ASN A 498 -2.59 7.51 28.29
CA ASN A 498 -2.49 8.43 27.15
C ASN A 498 -3.32 8.01 25.92
N CYS A 499 -4.38 7.21 26.08
CA CYS A 499 -5.19 6.68 24.98
C CYS A 499 -5.77 7.74 24.02
N VAL A 500 -6.35 8.82 24.58
CA VAL A 500 -6.89 9.94 23.79
C VAL A 500 -5.75 10.72 23.13
N GLN A 501 -4.63 10.87 23.84
CA GLN A 501 -3.46 11.57 23.32
C GLN A 501 -2.86 10.85 22.11
N LEU A 502 -2.88 9.51 22.07
CA LEU A 502 -2.42 8.74 20.92
C LEU A 502 -3.28 9.00 19.68
N LEU A 503 -4.61 8.99 19.80
CA LEU A 503 -5.52 9.33 18.70
C LEU A 503 -5.27 10.76 18.17
N VAL A 504 -5.11 11.72 19.08
CA VAL A 504 -4.79 13.12 18.74
C VAL A 504 -3.40 13.25 18.10
N SER A 505 -2.43 12.46 18.57
CA SER A 505 -1.07 12.41 18.04
C SER A 505 -1.05 11.90 16.61
N ILE A 506 -1.83 10.87 16.31
CA ILE A 506 -2.03 10.35 14.94
C ILE A 506 -2.71 11.41 14.06
N GLU A 507 -3.79 12.05 14.52
CA GLU A 507 -4.46 13.13 13.79
C GLU A 507 -3.52 14.31 13.48
N HIS A 508 -2.65 14.66 14.43
CA HIS A 508 -1.65 15.70 14.29
C HIS A 508 -0.57 15.32 13.27
N PHE A 509 0.01 14.13 13.43
CA PHE A 509 1.06 13.60 12.55
C PHE A 509 0.58 13.50 11.09
N MET A 510 -0.60 12.93 10.86
CA MET A 510 -1.16 12.80 9.52
C MET A 510 -1.37 14.18 8.87
N ARG A 511 -1.91 15.16 9.60
CA ARG A 511 -2.01 16.54 9.08
C ARG A 511 -0.66 17.15 8.78
N LEU A 512 0.36 16.90 9.61
CA LEU A 512 1.70 17.43 9.42
C LEU A 512 2.31 16.91 8.11
N ILE A 513 2.23 15.60 7.86
CA ILE A 513 2.72 14.97 6.63
C ILE A 513 1.98 15.48 5.40
N GLN A 514 0.67 15.68 5.51
CA GLN A 514 -0.16 16.14 4.41
C GLN A 514 0.11 17.61 4.05
N HIS A 515 0.40 18.47 5.04
CA HIS A 515 0.62 19.91 4.81
C HIS A 515 2.08 20.30 4.56
N ASN A 516 3.05 19.43 4.85
CA ASN A 516 4.47 19.75 4.73
C ASN A 516 5.17 18.77 3.78
N PRO A 517 6.24 19.19 3.08
CA PRO A 517 7.13 18.25 2.38
C PRO A 517 7.63 17.17 3.36
N ILE A 518 7.91 15.95 2.87
CA ILE A 518 8.60 14.97 3.71
C ILE A 518 9.99 15.53 3.82
N GLN A 519 10.39 15.92 5.02
CA GLN A 519 11.75 16.39 5.23
C GLN A 519 12.69 15.24 4.92
N ALA A 520 13.82 15.53 4.25
CA ALA A 520 14.87 14.54 4.06
C ALA A 520 15.15 13.86 5.41
N LEU A 521 15.05 12.53 5.43
CA LEU A 521 15.10 11.78 6.69
C LEU A 521 16.46 11.85 7.37
N ILE A 522 17.49 12.17 6.58
CA ILE A 522 18.87 12.42 6.95
C ILE A 522 19.33 13.64 6.11
N GLU A 523 20.08 14.56 6.71
CA GLU A 523 20.99 15.45 5.97
C GLU A 523 22.08 14.56 5.34
N GLU A 524 22.08 14.42 4.02
CA GLU A 524 23.02 13.69 3.15
C GLU A 524 24.21 12.91 3.81
N TYR A 525 24.31 11.61 3.45
CA TYR A 525 25.48 10.72 3.61
C TYR A 525 26.14 10.61 5.01
N LEU A 526 25.37 10.23 6.04
CA LEU A 526 25.94 9.86 7.35
C LEU A 526 26.46 8.39 7.37
N PRO A 527 27.68 8.11 7.87
CA PRO A 527 28.18 6.74 8.06
C PRO A 527 27.33 5.94 9.06
N GLN A 528 27.22 4.62 8.85
CA GLN A 528 26.51 3.66 9.72
C GLN A 528 26.91 3.80 11.20
N SER A 529 28.21 4.01 11.47
CA SER A 529 28.74 4.19 12.83
C SER A 529 28.22 5.46 13.54
N GLN A 530 27.84 6.49 12.79
CA GLN A 530 27.24 7.70 13.35
C GLN A 530 25.74 7.52 13.64
N ILE A 531 25.03 6.80 12.78
CA ILE A 531 23.63 6.41 12.98
C ILE A 531 23.51 5.56 14.25
N GLU A 532 24.35 4.54 14.41
CA GLU A 532 24.33 3.68 15.61
C GLU A 532 24.71 4.43 16.89
N LYS A 533 25.69 5.34 16.80
CA LYS A 533 26.15 6.14 17.95
C LYS A 533 25.11 7.15 18.43
N SER A 534 24.29 7.68 17.52
CA SER A 534 23.31 8.72 17.85
C SER A 534 22.05 8.67 16.97
N PRO A 535 21.27 7.58 17.01
CA PRO A 535 20.17 7.30 16.08
C PRO A 535 19.05 8.33 16.20
N LEU A 536 18.81 8.88 17.39
CA LEU A 536 17.83 9.95 17.57
C LEU A 536 18.23 11.25 16.86
N LYS A 537 19.52 11.55 16.67
CA LYS A 537 19.93 12.78 15.99
C LYS A 537 19.83 12.67 14.47
N CYS A 538 19.94 11.47 13.92
CA CYS A 538 19.86 11.26 12.47
C CYS A 538 18.43 11.17 11.94
N LEU A 539 17.42 11.09 12.80
CA LEU A 539 16.01 11.03 12.39
C LEU A 539 15.40 12.42 12.25
N SER A 540 14.71 12.66 11.13
CA SER A 540 13.83 13.82 10.99
C SER A 540 12.74 13.83 12.07
N GLN A 541 12.17 15.01 12.31
CA GLN A 541 11.11 15.15 13.31
C GLN A 541 9.85 14.33 12.97
N GLN A 542 9.54 14.18 11.69
CA GLN A 542 8.42 13.34 11.22
C GLN A 542 8.67 11.86 11.53
N ALA A 543 9.89 11.35 11.30
CA ALA A 543 10.22 9.98 11.68
C ALA A 543 10.14 9.77 13.20
N LYS A 544 10.65 10.71 14.00
CA LYS A 544 10.53 10.63 15.46
C LYS A 544 9.06 10.54 15.91
N GLN A 545 8.18 11.37 15.34
CA GLN A 545 6.75 11.34 15.67
C GLN A 545 6.10 10.01 15.28
N TYR A 546 6.40 9.49 14.08
CA TYR A 546 5.91 8.20 13.62
C TYR A 546 6.35 7.06 14.55
N LEU A 547 7.64 7.02 14.91
CA LEU A 547 8.21 6.00 15.79
C LEU A 547 7.64 6.08 17.21
N VAL A 548 7.41 7.29 17.75
CA VAL A 548 6.74 7.47 19.05
C VAL A 548 5.31 6.92 19.01
N ILE A 549 4.54 7.22 17.96
CA ILE A 549 3.20 6.66 17.77
C ILE A 549 3.27 5.14 17.73
N GLY A 550 4.22 4.57 16.98
CA GLY A 550 4.35 3.14 16.87
C GLY A 550 4.82 2.43 18.12
N GLN A 551 5.70 3.04 18.92
CA GLN A 551 6.08 2.50 20.22
C GLN A 551 4.86 2.36 21.14
N GLN A 552 3.97 3.37 21.12
CA GLN A 552 2.72 3.31 21.86
C GLN A 552 1.76 2.26 21.29
N LEU A 553 1.68 2.13 19.96
CA LEU A 553 0.85 1.10 19.32
C LEU A 553 1.38 -0.33 19.52
N ASN A 554 2.69 -0.55 19.58
CA ASN A 554 3.27 -1.88 19.83
C ASN A 554 2.97 -2.42 21.22
N GLN A 555 2.74 -1.53 22.19
CA GLN A 555 2.25 -1.92 23.52
C GLN A 555 0.80 -2.42 23.48
N LEU A 556 0.12 -2.25 22.34
CA LEU A 556 -1.29 -2.55 22.14
C LEU A 556 -1.36 -3.74 21.16
N GLY A 557 -2.04 -4.82 21.56
CA GLY A 557 -2.16 -5.99 20.70
C GLY A 557 -2.86 -5.66 19.37
N LEU A 558 -2.47 -6.34 18.28
CA LEU A 558 -3.02 -6.11 16.93
C LEU A 558 -4.55 -6.13 16.89
N SER A 559 -5.18 -7.07 17.60
CA SER A 559 -6.65 -7.17 17.69
C SER A 559 -7.30 -5.89 18.22
N LEU A 560 -6.65 -5.22 19.19
CA LEU A 560 -7.14 -3.98 19.77
C LEU A 560 -7.03 -2.82 18.77
N ILE A 561 -5.96 -2.78 17.99
CA ILE A 561 -5.74 -1.79 16.92
C ILE A 561 -6.81 -1.93 15.83
N GLU A 562 -7.10 -3.16 15.41
CA GLU A 562 -8.13 -3.45 14.41
C GLU A 562 -9.52 -3.05 14.90
N GLN A 563 -9.86 -3.37 16.16
CA GLN A 563 -11.13 -2.96 16.76
C GLN A 563 -11.31 -1.44 16.70
N ILE A 564 -10.26 -0.67 17.00
CA ILE A 564 -10.31 0.80 17.03
C ILE A 564 -10.49 1.41 15.64
N ARG A 565 -9.80 0.84 14.64
CA ARG A 565 -9.92 1.26 13.23
C ARG A 565 -11.38 1.28 12.77
N ASP A 566 -12.22 0.40 13.31
CA ASP A 566 -13.58 0.19 12.84
C ASP A 566 -14.64 0.98 13.65
N LEU A 567 -14.27 1.63 14.76
CA LEU A 567 -15.18 2.38 15.65
C LEU A 567 -15.77 3.65 15.03
N ALA A 568 -17.09 3.86 15.13
CA ALA A 568 -17.84 5.01 14.57
C ALA A 568 -17.23 6.40 14.81
N TYR A 569 -16.68 6.58 16.01
CA TYR A 569 -16.21 7.87 16.53
C TYR A 569 -14.70 8.10 16.34
N VAL A 570 -14.03 7.29 15.51
CA VAL A 570 -12.63 7.47 15.11
C VAL A 570 -12.55 8.14 13.74
N GLY A 571 -11.77 9.22 13.64
CA GLY A 571 -11.60 10.02 12.42
C GLY A 571 -10.87 9.26 11.32
N TRP A 572 -11.19 9.59 10.07
CA TRP A 572 -10.68 8.86 8.89
C TRP A 572 -9.14 8.79 8.82
N ARG A 573 -8.42 9.84 9.26
CA ARG A 573 -6.95 9.86 9.27
C ARG A 573 -6.38 8.81 10.20
N VAL A 574 -6.95 8.68 11.40
CA VAL A 574 -6.55 7.64 12.36
C VAL A 574 -6.78 6.27 11.74
N ARG A 575 -7.91 6.04 11.08
CA ARG A 575 -8.18 4.75 10.42
C ARG A 575 -7.17 4.42 9.33
N VAL A 576 -6.89 5.38 8.44
CA VAL A 576 -5.91 5.18 7.36
C VAL A 576 -4.55 4.91 7.96
N PHE A 577 -4.17 5.64 9.01
CA PHE A 577 -2.94 5.40 9.74
C PHE A 577 -2.88 3.98 10.31
N LEU A 578 -3.88 3.58 11.09
CA LEU A 578 -3.94 2.26 11.72
C LEU A 578 -4.00 1.12 10.67
N ARG A 579 -4.69 1.31 9.54
CA ARG A 579 -4.72 0.35 8.44
C ARG A 579 -3.32 0.15 7.86
N LEU A 580 -2.66 1.23 7.47
CA LEU A 580 -1.31 1.19 6.91
C LEU A 580 -0.28 0.65 7.92
N PHE A 581 -0.50 0.92 9.20
CA PHE A 581 0.27 0.38 10.31
C PHE A 581 0.12 -1.14 10.44
N VAL A 582 -1.11 -1.67 10.42
CA VAL A 582 -1.40 -3.11 10.56
C VAL A 582 -0.93 -3.91 9.35
N GLU A 583 -1.07 -3.37 8.13
CA GLU A 583 -0.60 -4.01 6.89
C GLU A 583 0.92 -4.30 6.91
N ASN A 584 1.68 -3.70 7.82
CA ASN A 584 3.13 -3.84 7.89
C ASN A 584 3.62 -3.88 9.36
N PRO A 585 3.52 -5.02 10.06
CA PRO A 585 4.04 -5.17 11.42
C PRO A 585 5.57 -4.97 11.49
N TRP A 586 6.06 -4.36 12.57
CA TRP A 586 7.30 -3.55 12.59
C TRP A 586 8.59 -4.31 12.95
N SER A 587 9.70 -3.91 12.32
CA SER A 587 11.07 -3.90 12.91
C SER A 587 12.03 -3.03 12.07
N PHE A 588 12.13 -1.73 12.40
CA PHE A 588 13.07 -0.82 11.72
C PHE A 588 14.43 -0.86 12.39
N GLN A 589 15.44 -1.41 11.73
CA GLN A 589 16.80 -1.49 12.26
C GLN A 589 17.47 -0.11 12.32
N LYS A 590 18.39 0.11 13.27
CA LYS A 590 19.22 1.34 13.34
C LYS A 590 20.35 1.36 12.30
N SER A 591 19.99 1.17 11.06
CA SER A 591 20.88 1.12 9.91
C SER A 591 20.38 2.03 8.80
N LEU A 592 21.23 2.26 7.80
CA LEU A 592 20.83 2.93 6.55
C LEU A 592 19.57 2.28 5.95
N SER A 593 19.50 0.95 5.91
CA SER A 593 18.32 0.23 5.39
C SER A 593 17.07 0.48 6.21
N GLY A 594 17.16 0.55 7.55
CA GLY A 594 16.02 0.89 8.38
C GLY A 594 15.55 2.34 8.21
N VAL A 595 16.46 3.27 7.90
CA VAL A 595 16.09 4.65 7.55
C VAL A 595 15.41 4.72 6.19
N ASP A 596 15.90 3.98 5.20
CA ASP A 596 15.27 3.90 3.87
C ASP A 596 13.89 3.24 3.94
N ASN A 597 13.73 2.23 4.79
CA ASN A 597 12.42 1.64 5.10
C ASN A 597 11.49 2.69 5.69
N LEU A 598 11.92 3.43 6.73
CA LEU A 598 11.15 4.53 7.30
C LEU A 598 10.77 5.58 6.25
N LYS A 599 11.68 5.90 5.30
CA LYS A 599 11.40 6.80 4.17
C LYS A 599 10.30 6.30 3.28
N SER A 600 10.38 5.04 2.89
CA SER A 600 9.36 4.39 2.07
C SER A 600 7.99 4.46 2.76
N TYR A 601 7.93 4.13 4.06
CA TYR A 601 6.67 4.19 4.83
C TYR A 601 6.10 5.60 4.97
N LEU A 602 6.94 6.60 5.30
CA LEU A 602 6.47 7.98 5.37
C LEU A 602 5.94 8.48 4.02
N THR A 603 6.54 8.02 2.92
CA THR A 603 6.11 8.36 1.56
C THR A 603 4.74 7.77 1.22
N ARG A 604 4.40 6.58 1.75
CA ARG A 604 3.06 6.00 1.57
C ARG A 604 1.94 6.85 2.14
N PHE A 605 2.19 7.59 3.24
CA PHE A 605 1.22 8.54 3.77
C PHE A 605 1.05 9.81 2.90
N LYS A 606 1.75 9.93 1.77
CA LYS A 606 1.49 10.99 0.78
C LYS A 606 0.76 10.51 -0.46
N ASP A 607 0.72 9.20 -0.67
CA ASP A 607 0.05 8.65 -1.83
C ASP A 607 -1.47 8.82 -1.68
N VAL A 608 -2.04 9.54 -2.65
CA VAL A 608 -3.46 9.92 -2.67
C VAL A 608 -4.37 8.73 -2.90
N GLU A 609 -3.85 7.65 -3.50
CA GLU A 609 -4.60 6.42 -3.75
C GLU A 609 -5.08 5.76 -2.45
N TYR A 610 -4.29 5.86 -1.36
CA TYR A 610 -4.70 5.34 -0.05
C TYR A 610 -5.84 6.12 0.62
N TYR A 611 -6.19 7.29 0.08
CA TYR A 611 -7.25 8.17 0.60
C TYR A 611 -8.55 8.10 -0.20
N ARG A 612 -8.66 7.17 -1.15
CA ARG A 612 -9.93 6.85 -1.81
C ARG A 612 -10.87 6.12 -0.85
N ALA A 613 -12.12 6.53 -0.85
CA ALA A 613 -13.13 6.05 0.09
C ALA A 613 -13.78 4.72 -0.35
N LYS A 614 -12.99 3.63 -0.45
CA LYS A 614 -13.31 2.26 -0.93
C LYS A 614 -12.80 1.97 -2.36
N THR A 615 -12.94 0.70 -2.74
CA THR A 615 -12.17 -0.06 -3.76
C THR A 615 -12.68 0.11 -5.20
N LEU A 616 -13.51 1.11 -5.50
CA LEU A 616 -14.08 1.31 -6.84
C LEU A 616 -13.52 2.55 -7.54
N LYS A 617 -13.17 2.40 -8.82
CA LYS A 617 -12.70 3.51 -9.68
C LYS A 617 -13.78 4.59 -9.77
N GLY A 618 -13.45 5.81 -9.33
CA GLY A 618 -14.30 7.00 -9.47
C GLY A 618 -14.79 7.65 -8.18
N GLU A 619 -14.46 7.08 -7.00
CA GLU A 619 -14.91 7.62 -5.71
C GLU A 619 -14.18 8.91 -5.27
N PRO A 620 -14.86 9.78 -4.50
CA PRO A 620 -14.28 11.01 -3.98
C PRO A 620 -13.14 10.75 -2.98
N ILE A 621 -12.11 11.59 -3.05
CA ILE A 621 -10.95 11.52 -2.15
C ILE A 621 -11.35 12.09 -0.79
N LEU A 622 -10.99 11.43 0.32
CA LEU A 622 -11.37 11.82 1.69
C LEU A 622 -11.07 13.30 2.03
N PHE A 623 -10.09 13.91 1.38
CA PHE A 623 -9.79 15.34 1.47
C PHE A 623 -10.89 16.25 0.93
N ASP A 624 -11.50 15.90 -0.19
CA ASP A 624 -12.57 16.71 -0.80
C ASP A 624 -13.82 16.67 0.08
N ILE A 625 -14.10 15.50 0.65
CA ILE A 625 -15.17 15.31 1.62
C ILE A 625 -14.91 16.14 2.86
N GLU A 626 -13.71 16.05 3.45
CA GLU A 626 -13.36 16.87 4.61
C GLU A 626 -13.49 18.37 4.31
N LYS A 627 -13.05 18.82 3.13
CA LYS A 627 -13.16 20.23 2.73
C LYS A 627 -14.62 20.71 2.75
N GLN A 628 -15.57 19.88 2.31
CA GLN A 628 -17.00 20.16 2.41
C GLN A 628 -17.52 20.10 3.85
N GLU A 629 -17.12 19.07 4.61
CA GLU A 629 -17.57 18.87 5.98
C GLU A 629 -17.09 19.99 6.91
N VAL A 630 -15.87 20.49 6.74
CA VAL A 630 -15.35 21.61 7.55
C VAL A 630 -16.18 22.89 7.36
N VAL A 631 -16.71 23.13 6.15
CA VAL A 631 -17.65 24.24 5.92
C VAL A 631 -18.96 24.01 6.68
N SER A 632 -19.49 22.79 6.62
CA SER A 632 -20.69 22.39 7.36
C SER A 632 -20.51 22.48 8.88
N VAL A 633 -19.36 22.07 9.42
CA VAL A 633 -19.02 22.15 10.85
C VAL A 633 -19.12 23.59 11.33
N LYS A 634 -18.43 24.53 10.68
CA LYS A 634 -18.45 25.96 11.06
C LYS A 634 -19.86 26.56 10.96
N ARG A 635 -20.59 26.23 9.89
CA ARG A 635 -21.98 26.66 9.71
C ARG A 635 -22.88 26.13 10.84
N ASN A 636 -22.71 24.87 11.21
CA ASN A 636 -23.51 24.21 12.24
C ASN A 636 -23.18 24.74 13.64
N GLN A 637 -21.90 25.02 13.94
CA GLN A 637 -21.49 25.71 15.18
C GLN A 637 -22.20 27.05 15.34
N ALA A 638 -22.17 27.89 14.29
CA ALA A 638 -22.81 29.20 14.30
C ALA A 638 -24.34 29.07 14.48
N LYS A 639 -24.97 28.14 13.74
CA LYS A 639 -26.42 27.86 13.85
C LYS A 639 -26.80 27.37 15.25
N ALA A 640 -25.99 26.52 15.87
CA ALA A 640 -26.21 25.99 17.21
C ALA A 640 -26.12 27.09 18.26
N LYS A 641 -25.04 27.88 18.25
CA LYS A 641 -24.81 29.00 19.18
C LYS A 641 -25.94 30.02 19.08
N TYR A 642 -26.33 30.41 17.86
CA TYR A 642 -27.46 31.31 17.63
C TYR A 642 -28.79 30.74 18.14
N TYR A 643 -29.07 29.47 17.87
CA TYR A 643 -30.28 28.79 18.34
C TYR A 643 -30.36 28.75 19.87
N LEU A 644 -29.30 28.31 20.54
CA LEU A 644 -29.22 28.19 21.99
C LEU A 644 -29.33 29.55 22.69
N ASN A 645 -28.74 30.59 22.10
CA ASN A 645 -28.87 31.96 22.61
C ASN A 645 -30.30 32.49 22.53
N LYS A 646 -31.07 32.10 21.51
CA LYS A 646 -32.49 32.48 21.39
C LYS A 646 -33.42 31.64 22.26
N ALA A 647 -33.12 30.35 22.43
CA ALA A 647 -34.01 29.42 23.12
C ALA A 647 -33.90 29.50 24.65
N ILE A 648 -32.69 29.61 25.20
CA ILE A 648 -32.45 29.63 26.65
C ILE A 648 -32.58 31.07 27.16
N LYS A 649 -33.68 31.35 27.87
CA LYS A 649 -34.01 32.68 28.44
C LYS A 649 -34.19 32.68 29.96
N HIS A 650 -34.11 31.51 30.60
CA HIS A 650 -34.34 31.28 32.02
C HIS A 650 -33.43 30.15 32.50
N ASP A 651 -33.44 29.88 33.81
CA ASP A 651 -32.72 28.74 34.39
C ASP A 651 -33.16 27.44 33.71
N VAL A 652 -32.20 26.58 33.41
CA VAL A 652 -32.42 25.32 32.72
C VAL A 652 -31.59 24.21 33.37
N PHE A 653 -32.03 22.98 33.18
CA PHE A 653 -31.17 21.82 33.41
C PHE A 653 -31.06 21.00 32.13
N ALA A 654 -29.94 20.31 31.95
CA ALA A 654 -29.67 19.51 30.77
C ALA A 654 -29.28 18.09 31.15
N PHE A 655 -29.54 17.16 30.24
CA PHE A 655 -29.01 15.79 30.26
C PHE A 655 -28.86 15.30 28.82
N ARG A 656 -27.96 14.32 28.62
CA ARG A 656 -27.64 13.76 27.30
C ARG A 656 -28.18 12.34 27.21
N MET A 657 -28.81 12.02 26.07
CA MET A 657 -29.24 10.65 25.77
C MET A 657 -28.83 10.23 24.38
N GLU A 658 -28.56 8.94 24.25
CA GLU A 658 -28.39 8.25 22.98
C GLU A 658 -29.63 7.41 22.69
N PHE A 659 -30.26 7.68 21.55
CA PHE A 659 -31.41 6.97 21.04
C PHE A 659 -30.97 6.00 19.95
N SER A 660 -31.41 4.74 20.06
CA SER A 660 -31.08 3.68 19.12
C SER A 660 -32.25 2.72 18.91
N TYR A 661 -32.09 1.81 17.96
CA TYR A 661 -33.10 0.81 17.64
C TYR A 661 -32.45 -0.53 17.28
N GLN A 662 -33.20 -1.63 17.46
CA GLN A 662 -32.84 -2.92 16.90
C GLN A 662 -33.41 -3.01 15.47
N PRO A 663 -32.56 -3.23 14.44
CA PRO A 663 -33.01 -3.37 13.07
C PRO A 663 -34.05 -4.49 12.93
N ASN A 664 -35.10 -4.22 12.16
CA ASN A 664 -36.07 -5.23 11.78
C ASN A 664 -35.61 -5.88 10.47
N GLU A 665 -35.25 -7.16 10.53
CA GLU A 665 -34.73 -7.95 9.41
C GLU A 665 -35.75 -8.13 8.27
N ALA A 666 -37.05 -7.94 8.53
CA ALA A 666 -38.08 -7.98 7.50
C ALA A 666 -38.06 -6.75 6.58
N PHE A 667 -37.26 -5.73 6.90
CA PHE A 667 -37.12 -4.49 6.14
C PHE A 667 -35.68 -4.25 5.76
N THR A 668 -35.46 -3.53 4.66
CA THR A 668 -34.12 -3.15 4.22
C THR A 668 -33.44 -2.21 5.24
N PRO A 669 -32.09 -2.13 5.26
CA PRO A 669 -31.37 -1.16 6.08
C PRO A 669 -31.85 0.28 5.83
N THR A 670 -32.13 0.61 4.57
CA THR A 670 -32.68 1.89 4.12
C THR A 670 -34.02 2.24 4.79
N GLU A 671 -34.95 1.29 4.79
CA GLU A 671 -36.28 1.48 5.38
C GLU A 671 -36.20 1.63 6.90
N ASN A 672 -35.35 0.81 7.54
CA ASN A 672 -35.06 0.91 8.97
C ASN A 672 -34.53 2.32 9.34
N VAL A 673 -33.54 2.82 8.60
CA VAL A 673 -32.95 4.15 8.81
C VAL A 673 -33.99 5.26 8.60
N THR A 674 -34.77 5.17 7.51
CA THR A 674 -35.81 6.17 7.18
C THR A 674 -36.90 6.19 8.24
N ALA A 675 -37.35 5.02 8.69
CA ALA A 675 -38.34 4.87 9.75
C ALA A 675 -37.84 5.45 11.07
N PHE A 676 -36.60 5.16 11.46
CA PHE A 676 -36.02 5.66 12.71
C PHE A 676 -35.92 7.19 12.71
N ASN A 677 -35.48 7.77 11.59
CA ASN A 677 -35.40 9.23 11.47
C ASN A 677 -36.78 9.91 11.59
N ALA A 678 -37.80 9.32 10.96
CA ALA A 678 -39.18 9.81 11.07
C ALA A 678 -39.72 9.68 12.50
N LEU A 679 -39.46 8.54 13.15
CA LEU A 679 -39.82 8.27 14.55
C LEU A 679 -39.19 9.30 15.50
N LEU A 680 -37.87 9.50 15.42
CA LEU A 680 -37.14 10.46 16.25
C LEU A 680 -37.67 11.88 16.07
N THR A 681 -37.94 12.28 14.83
CA THR A 681 -38.47 13.61 14.52
C THR A 681 -39.86 13.82 15.13
N ASP A 682 -40.76 12.83 15.04
CA ASP A 682 -42.08 12.92 15.65
C ASP A 682 -41.99 12.90 17.18
N PHE A 683 -41.12 12.06 17.75
CA PHE A 683 -40.87 12.00 19.19
C PHE A 683 -40.45 13.37 19.75
N LEU A 684 -39.40 13.98 19.18
CA LEU A 684 -38.88 15.28 19.63
C LEU A 684 -39.93 16.39 19.48
N LYS A 685 -40.73 16.36 18.41
CA LYS A 685 -41.86 17.30 18.22
C LYS A 685 -42.91 17.15 19.32
N ASN A 686 -43.25 15.92 19.72
CA ASN A 686 -44.26 15.69 20.75
C ASN A 686 -43.74 16.00 22.15
N LEU A 687 -42.48 15.68 22.43
CA LEU A 687 -41.81 16.05 23.67
C LEU A 687 -41.76 17.57 23.85
N ASN A 688 -41.47 18.33 22.79
CA ASN A 688 -41.46 19.80 22.82
C ASN A 688 -42.88 20.41 22.99
N ARG A 689 -43.94 19.73 22.54
CA ARG A 689 -45.31 20.27 22.58
C ARG A 689 -45.97 20.28 23.95
N THR A 690 -45.57 19.41 24.86
CA THR A 690 -46.27 19.26 26.15
C THR A 690 -45.36 18.79 27.28
N ARG A 691 -45.43 19.48 28.42
CA ARG A 691 -44.74 19.09 29.65
C ARG A 691 -45.32 17.82 30.29
N LYS A 692 -46.52 17.38 29.90
CA LYS A 692 -47.18 16.19 30.50
C LYS A 692 -46.38 14.90 30.32
N ILE A 693 -45.47 14.86 29.34
CA ILE A 693 -44.66 13.68 29.03
C ILE A 693 -43.48 13.59 30.01
N SER A 694 -42.69 14.66 30.10
CA SER A 694 -41.44 14.70 30.87
C SER A 694 -41.60 15.27 32.28
N GLY A 695 -42.76 15.82 32.63
CA GLY A 695 -42.96 16.65 33.83
C GLY A 695 -42.55 18.11 33.59
N GLU A 696 -41.42 18.32 32.92
CA GLU A 696 -40.87 19.64 32.59
C GLU A 696 -40.95 19.98 31.10
N SER A 697 -40.91 21.28 30.78
CA SER A 697 -40.90 21.76 29.39
C SER A 697 -39.52 21.65 28.75
N LEU A 698 -39.41 20.95 27.63
CA LEU A 698 -38.22 20.96 26.78
C LEU A 698 -38.06 22.35 26.13
N VAL A 699 -36.95 23.03 26.42
CA VAL A 699 -36.63 24.38 25.93
C VAL A 699 -35.82 24.31 24.66
N ALA A 700 -34.82 23.42 24.63
CA ALA A 700 -33.94 23.26 23.49
C ALA A 700 -33.36 21.85 23.41
N TYR A 701 -32.91 21.48 22.22
CA TYR A 701 -32.08 20.29 22.02
C TYR A 701 -31.07 20.53 20.91
N VAL A 702 -29.88 19.95 21.07
CA VAL A 702 -28.80 19.91 20.06
C VAL A 702 -28.21 18.51 20.09
N GLY A 703 -27.89 17.96 18.92
CA GLY A 703 -27.40 16.60 18.83
C GLY A 703 -26.70 16.29 17.51
N THR A 704 -26.41 15.03 17.31
CA THR A 704 -25.84 14.49 16.09
C THR A 704 -26.37 13.08 15.83
N ARG A 705 -26.34 12.66 14.59
CA ARG A 705 -26.63 11.30 14.16
C ARG A 705 -25.32 10.58 13.84
N VAL A 706 -25.21 9.32 14.24
CA VAL A 706 -24.00 8.51 14.07
C VAL A 706 -24.39 7.09 13.69
N PHE A 707 -23.70 6.50 12.72
CA PHE A 707 -23.82 5.08 12.43
C PHE A 707 -22.87 4.28 13.31
N ILE A 708 -23.40 3.31 14.05
CA ILE A 708 -22.63 2.36 14.87
C ILE A 708 -23.06 0.97 14.40
N ASP A 709 -22.11 0.17 13.92
CA ASP A 709 -22.37 -1.18 13.37
C ASP A 709 -23.50 -1.20 12.32
N ASN A 710 -23.48 -0.22 11.39
CA ASN A 710 -24.49 0.01 10.35
C ASN A 710 -25.90 0.35 10.86
N VAL A 711 -26.07 0.63 12.16
CA VAL A 711 -27.32 1.08 12.76
C VAL A 711 -27.26 2.59 13.02
N LEU A 712 -28.31 3.31 12.66
CA LEU A 712 -28.41 4.75 12.90
C LEU A 712 -28.75 5.02 14.38
N ASN A 713 -27.91 5.81 15.04
CA ASN A 713 -28.09 6.28 16.40
C ASN A 713 -28.22 7.82 16.40
N ALA A 714 -28.85 8.37 17.44
CA ALA A 714 -28.91 9.81 17.66
C ALA A 714 -28.48 10.16 19.08
N ASP A 715 -27.43 10.96 19.19
CA ASP A 715 -26.89 11.47 20.44
C ASP A 715 -27.35 12.92 20.62
N ILE A 716 -28.11 13.20 21.68
CA ILE A 716 -28.79 14.47 21.86
C ILE A 716 -28.65 14.96 23.29
N THR A 717 -28.23 16.21 23.44
CA THR A 717 -28.35 16.96 24.68
C THR A 717 -29.70 17.67 24.69
N MET A 718 -30.54 17.30 25.65
CA MET A 718 -31.86 17.88 25.87
C MET A 718 -31.82 18.85 27.03
N ILE A 719 -32.45 20.01 26.86
CA ILE A 719 -32.38 21.15 27.78
C ILE A 719 -33.80 21.50 28.21
N PHE A 720 -34.09 21.34 29.49
CA PHE A 720 -35.40 21.53 30.11
C PHE A 720 -35.43 22.79 30.98
N SER A 721 -36.62 23.37 31.10
CA SER A 721 -36.87 24.51 31.98
C SER A 721 -36.70 24.12 33.45
N ALA A 722 -35.94 24.89 34.23
CA ALA A 722 -35.79 24.69 35.67
C ALA A 722 -36.80 25.49 36.52
N LYS A 723 -37.82 26.11 35.90
CA LYS A 723 -38.79 27.00 36.60
C LYS A 723 -39.53 26.37 37.77
N ASN A 724 -39.72 25.04 37.78
CA ASN A 724 -40.44 24.34 38.85
C ASN A 724 -39.49 23.71 39.89
N LEU A 725 -38.17 23.92 39.78
CA LEU A 725 -37.22 23.47 40.79
C LEU A 725 -37.29 24.39 42.01
N LEU A 726 -37.03 23.85 43.20
CA LEU A 726 -37.08 24.55 44.47
C LEU A 726 -35.77 25.30 44.71
N ASP A 727 -35.81 26.56 45.14
CA ASP A 727 -34.59 27.38 45.27
C ASP A 727 -33.62 26.92 46.37
N TYR A 728 -34.06 26.13 47.36
CA TYR A 728 -33.27 25.76 48.55
C TYR A 728 -33.18 24.25 48.84
N ASP A 729 -33.50 23.37 47.88
CA ASP A 729 -33.48 21.92 48.09
C ASP A 729 -32.79 21.18 46.93
N ASP A 730 -31.46 21.15 46.98
CA ASP A 730 -30.61 20.52 45.96
C ASP A 730 -30.88 19.01 45.83
N GLN A 731 -31.22 18.34 46.94
CA GLN A 731 -31.51 16.91 46.95
C GLN A 731 -32.82 16.62 46.20
N LYS A 732 -33.91 17.34 46.49
CA LYS A 732 -35.18 17.20 45.76
C LYS A 732 -35.05 17.61 44.30
N ASN A 733 -34.31 18.67 44.01
CA ASN A 733 -34.06 19.08 42.63
C ASN A 733 -33.34 17.99 41.84
N LYS A 734 -32.33 17.36 42.43
CA LYS A 734 -31.62 16.24 41.80
C LYS A 734 -32.55 15.06 41.51
N VAL A 735 -33.41 14.70 42.45
CA VAL A 735 -34.43 13.65 42.25
C VAL A 735 -35.39 14.02 41.11
N HIS A 736 -35.92 15.24 41.09
CA HIS A 736 -36.84 15.70 40.04
C HIS A 736 -36.22 15.72 38.64
N MET A 737 -34.95 16.12 38.52
CA MET A 737 -34.24 16.09 37.24
C MET A 737 -33.99 14.66 36.76
N VAL A 738 -33.63 13.73 37.67
CA VAL A 738 -33.49 12.30 37.35
C VAL A 738 -34.83 11.71 36.92
N GLU A 739 -35.93 12.03 37.61
CA GLU A 739 -37.27 11.61 37.19
C GLU A 739 -37.64 12.11 35.79
N THR A 740 -37.28 13.36 35.46
CA THR A 740 -37.50 13.92 34.13
C THR A 740 -36.77 13.08 33.07
N SER A 741 -35.50 12.74 33.33
CA SER A 741 -34.70 11.86 32.46
C SER A 741 -35.35 10.47 32.29
N THR A 742 -35.76 9.83 33.40
CA THR A 742 -36.43 8.53 33.37
C THR A 742 -37.72 8.56 32.56
N LYS A 743 -38.57 9.58 32.75
CA LYS A 743 -39.83 9.77 32.00
C LYS A 743 -39.59 9.92 30.50
N VAL A 744 -38.54 10.62 30.10
CA VAL A 744 -38.17 10.76 28.67
C VAL A 744 -37.72 9.41 28.08
N SER A 745 -36.88 8.67 28.80
CA SER A 745 -36.42 7.33 28.39
C SER A 745 -37.58 6.34 28.26
N GLU A 746 -38.49 6.31 29.24
CA GLU A 746 -39.70 5.49 29.21
C GLU A 746 -40.62 5.89 28.07
N TYR A 747 -40.82 7.19 27.85
CA TYR A 747 -41.65 7.66 26.74
C TYR A 747 -41.11 7.24 25.38
N TRP A 748 -39.79 7.20 25.21
CA TRP A 748 -39.16 6.68 23.99
C TRP A 748 -39.42 5.18 23.82
N LYS A 749 -39.18 4.38 24.88
CA LYS A 749 -39.36 2.91 24.86
C LYS A 749 -40.80 2.49 24.54
N PHE A 750 -41.79 3.24 25.03
CA PHE A 750 -43.22 2.96 24.82
C PHE A 750 -43.89 3.87 23.77
N TYR A 751 -43.09 4.47 22.90
CA TYR A 751 -43.60 5.50 21.99
C TYR A 751 -44.58 4.93 20.96
N ILE A 752 -44.33 3.73 20.43
CA ILE A 752 -45.16 3.12 19.39
C ILE A 752 -46.54 2.81 19.98
N SER A 753 -46.61 2.11 21.11
CA SER A 753 -47.90 1.81 21.77
C SER A 753 -48.65 3.08 22.18
N THR A 754 -47.95 4.07 22.72
CA THR A 754 -48.58 5.35 23.12
C THR A 754 -49.20 6.07 21.92
N LYS A 755 -48.55 5.99 20.76
CA LYS A 755 -49.07 6.59 19.53
C LYS A 755 -50.22 5.79 18.94
N GLU A 756 -50.15 4.47 18.93
CA GLU A 756 -51.25 3.61 18.48
C GLU A 756 -52.52 3.86 19.30
N GLN A 757 -52.41 3.97 20.62
CA GLN A 757 -53.54 4.31 21.49
C GLN A 757 -54.15 5.69 21.19
N LYS A 758 -53.33 6.67 20.79
CA LYS A 758 -53.83 8.00 20.39
C LYS A 758 -54.52 7.97 19.03
N ILE A 759 -54.03 7.15 18.10
CA ILE A 759 -54.66 6.97 16.78
C ILE A 759 -55.98 6.23 16.93
N SER A 760 -56.04 5.14 17.71
CA SER A 760 -57.26 4.36 17.92
C SER A 760 -58.38 5.15 18.63
N LYS A 761 -58.01 6.06 19.55
CA LYS A 761 -58.97 6.99 20.19
C LYS A 761 -59.53 8.03 19.22
N ASN A 762 -58.81 8.38 18.16
CA ASN A 762 -59.25 9.32 17.13
C ASN A 762 -59.92 8.58 15.97
N LYS A 763 -61.22 8.23 16.11
CA LYS A 763 -62.05 7.51 15.12
C LYS A 763 -62.11 8.11 13.69
N LYS A 764 -61.48 9.26 13.42
CA LYS A 764 -61.41 9.92 12.10
C LYS A 764 -60.09 9.67 11.33
N ALA A 765 -59.09 9.02 11.92
CA ALA A 765 -57.83 8.73 11.24
C ALA A 765 -57.95 7.39 10.49
N SER A 766 -58.00 7.42 9.15
CA SER A 766 -58.02 6.21 8.33
C SER A 766 -56.67 5.48 8.39
N ALA A 767 -56.65 4.19 8.01
CA ALA A 767 -55.43 3.37 7.89
C ALA A 767 -54.33 4.03 7.02
N ALA A 768 -54.70 4.93 6.10
CA ALA A 768 -53.78 5.71 5.25
C ALA A 768 -52.98 6.80 6.00
N THR A 769 -53.33 7.10 7.27
CA THR A 769 -52.64 8.13 8.08
C THR A 769 -51.63 7.55 9.08
N ARG A 770 -51.44 6.23 9.11
CA ARG A 770 -50.52 5.57 10.04
C ARG A 770 -49.08 5.86 9.61
N PRO A 771 -48.23 6.41 10.50
CA PRO A 771 -46.83 6.65 10.16
C PRO A 771 -46.09 5.34 9.84
N ASN A 772 -45.33 5.31 8.74
CA ASN A 772 -44.63 4.11 8.25
C ASN A 772 -43.74 3.44 9.30
N TYR A 773 -43.14 4.20 10.23
CA TYR A 773 -42.28 3.64 11.27
C TYR A 773 -43.01 2.70 12.24
N MET A 774 -44.34 2.77 12.36
CA MET A 774 -45.13 1.85 13.18
C MET A 774 -45.31 0.47 12.54
N ASN A 775 -45.07 0.37 11.23
CA ASN A 775 -45.06 -0.91 10.54
C ASN A 775 -43.68 -1.58 10.65
N VAL A 776 -42.63 -0.79 10.90
CA VAL A 776 -41.23 -1.24 10.97
C VAL A 776 -40.83 -1.63 12.40
N PHE A 777 -41.20 -0.81 13.39
CA PHE A 777 -40.76 -1.00 14.78
C PHE A 777 -41.91 -1.30 15.74
N LYS A 778 -41.61 -2.07 16.77
CA LYS A 778 -42.40 -2.22 18.00
C LYS A 778 -41.63 -1.61 19.17
N ASP A 779 -42.31 -1.39 20.30
CA ASP A 779 -41.69 -0.80 21.50
C ASP A 779 -40.39 -1.51 21.93
N GLY A 780 -40.38 -2.86 21.91
CA GLY A 780 -39.20 -3.64 22.27
C GLY A 780 -37.98 -3.44 21.36
N ASN A 781 -38.16 -2.83 20.18
CA ASN A 781 -37.06 -2.47 19.29
C ASN A 781 -36.34 -1.18 19.71
N LEU A 782 -36.95 -0.32 20.55
CA LEU A 782 -36.45 1.01 20.83
C LEU A 782 -35.61 1.04 22.11
N LYS A 783 -34.43 1.68 22.04
CA LYS A 783 -33.51 1.83 23.18
C LYS A 783 -33.14 3.30 23.38
N ALA A 784 -33.01 3.68 24.65
CA ALA A 784 -32.51 4.99 25.06
C ALA A 784 -31.56 4.79 26.25
N GLU A 785 -30.36 5.34 26.13
CA GLU A 785 -29.29 5.27 27.14
C GLU A 785 -28.93 6.68 27.60
N SER A 786 -28.74 6.85 28.92
CA SER A 786 -28.28 8.13 29.48
C SER A 786 -26.76 8.23 29.35
N CYS A 787 -26.26 9.39 28.95
CA CYS A 787 -24.83 9.63 28.77
C CYS A 787 -24.37 10.80 29.64
N GLN A 788 -23.07 10.82 29.96
CA GLN A 788 -22.44 11.96 30.61
C GLN A 788 -22.54 13.21 29.73
N LEU A 789 -22.83 14.35 30.37
CA LEU A 789 -22.88 15.64 29.68
C LEU A 789 -21.52 16.07 29.15
N ILE A 790 -21.56 16.78 28.04
CA ILE A 790 -20.38 17.40 27.43
C ILE A 790 -20.05 18.64 28.28
N THR A 791 -19.11 18.49 29.20
CA THR A 791 -18.58 19.60 30.00
C THR A 791 -17.06 19.49 30.16
N SER A 792 -16.36 20.62 30.27
CA SER A 792 -14.95 20.67 30.68
C SER A 792 -14.73 20.48 32.19
N GLY A 793 -15.81 20.42 32.98
CA GLY A 793 -15.79 20.28 34.44
C GLY A 793 -15.94 18.83 34.92
N ASN A 794 -16.35 18.67 36.18
CA ASN A 794 -16.60 17.34 36.76
C ASN A 794 -17.70 16.61 35.97
N PRO A 795 -17.49 15.33 35.60
CA PRO A 795 -18.48 14.57 34.87
C PRO A 795 -19.76 14.45 35.69
N SER A 796 -20.86 14.93 35.12
CA SER A 796 -22.20 14.82 35.69
C SER A 796 -23.17 14.35 34.61
N ASP A 797 -24.11 13.50 35.00
CA ASP A 797 -25.17 13.03 34.09
C ASP A 797 -26.23 14.13 33.85
N ILE A 798 -26.36 15.05 34.80
CA ILE A 798 -27.32 16.15 34.79
C ILE A 798 -26.63 17.43 35.27
N LEU A 799 -26.88 18.55 34.58
CA LEU A 799 -26.33 19.86 34.94
C LEU A 799 -27.44 20.89 35.06
N LEU A 800 -27.55 21.53 36.22
CA LEU A 800 -28.37 22.72 36.44
C LEU A 800 -27.57 23.97 36.07
N ILE A 801 -28.15 24.84 35.25
CA ILE A 801 -27.50 26.04 34.72
C ILE A 801 -28.39 27.23 35.03
N ARG A 802 -27.87 28.13 35.86
CA ARG A 802 -28.52 29.40 36.18
C ARG A 802 -28.32 30.39 35.05
N TYR A 803 -29.38 31.05 34.61
CA TYR A 803 -29.35 31.96 33.46
C TYR A 803 -28.47 33.19 33.69
N HIS A 804 -28.40 33.65 34.94
CA HIS A 804 -27.57 34.78 35.35
C HIS A 804 -26.07 34.43 35.41
N ASP A 805 -25.71 33.15 35.50
CA ASP A 805 -24.33 32.69 35.38
C ASP A 805 -23.92 32.66 33.90
N SER A 806 -23.66 33.85 33.37
CA SER A 806 -23.28 34.06 31.97
C SER A 806 -22.02 33.29 31.56
N LYS A 807 -21.11 33.03 32.49
CA LYS A 807 -19.86 32.29 32.24
C LYS A 807 -20.14 30.82 32.02
N THR A 808 -20.82 30.16 32.97
CA THR A 808 -21.17 28.74 32.86
C THR A 808 -22.11 28.48 31.70
N LEU A 809 -23.12 29.35 31.51
CA LEU A 809 -24.05 29.24 30.38
C LEU A 809 -23.35 29.45 29.03
N GLY A 810 -22.42 30.39 28.94
CA GLY A 810 -21.63 30.65 27.73
C GLY A 810 -20.74 29.46 27.36
N LEU A 811 -20.05 28.89 28.35
CA LEU A 811 -19.21 27.70 28.19
C LEU A 811 -20.04 26.49 27.74
N PHE A 812 -21.14 26.19 28.44
CA PHE A 812 -22.03 25.08 28.09
C PHE A 812 -22.52 25.16 26.64
N LYS A 813 -23.00 26.34 26.22
CA LYS A 813 -23.46 26.56 24.84
C LYS A 813 -22.36 26.36 23.80
N ALA A 814 -21.13 26.79 24.12
CA ALA A 814 -19.99 26.62 23.24
C ALA A 814 -19.58 25.14 23.12
N GLU A 815 -19.45 24.45 24.25
CA GLU A 815 -19.02 23.05 24.31
C GLU A 815 -19.97 22.12 23.57
N ILE A 816 -21.29 22.23 23.78
CA ILE A 816 -22.26 21.38 23.05
C ILE A 816 -22.31 21.71 21.56
N ALA A 817 -22.19 23.00 21.18
CA ALA A 817 -22.16 23.39 19.78
C ALA A 817 -20.90 22.86 19.08
N ASP A 818 -19.75 22.97 19.75
CA ASP A 818 -18.46 22.53 19.23
C ASP A 818 -18.41 20.99 19.14
N PHE A 819 -18.87 20.26 20.17
CA PHE A 819 -18.92 18.80 20.17
C PHE A 819 -19.82 18.22 19.07
N TYR A 820 -21.09 18.64 19.00
CA TYR A 820 -22.03 18.02 18.06
C TYR A 820 -21.72 18.39 16.60
N SER A 821 -21.21 19.59 16.35
CA SER A 821 -20.78 19.98 15.01
C SER A 821 -19.49 19.27 14.56
N ALA A 822 -18.56 19.00 15.47
CA ALA A 822 -17.27 18.40 15.17
C ALA A 822 -17.38 16.99 14.56
N HIS A 823 -18.52 16.31 14.73
CA HIS A 823 -18.76 14.99 14.14
C HIS A 823 -18.57 14.94 12.62
N GLY A 824 -18.76 16.07 11.92
CA GLY A 824 -18.47 16.17 10.49
C GLY A 824 -16.99 15.95 10.16
N LEU A 825 -16.07 16.29 11.08
CA LEU A 825 -14.63 16.12 10.91
C LEU A 825 -14.18 14.65 10.95
N LEU A 826 -15.04 13.73 11.41
CA LEU A 826 -14.78 12.29 11.33
C LEU A 826 -14.89 11.76 9.90
N CYS A 827 -15.62 12.47 9.02
CA CYS A 827 -15.89 12.13 7.62
C CYS A 827 -16.45 10.71 7.42
N ARG A 828 -17.31 10.23 8.33
CA ARG A 828 -17.91 8.88 8.26
C ARG A 828 -19.38 8.87 7.83
N TRP A 829 -20.08 10.00 8.00
CA TRP A 829 -21.54 10.11 7.86
C TRP A 829 -22.10 9.63 6.51
N LYS A 830 -21.40 9.87 5.40
CA LYS A 830 -21.88 9.57 4.04
C LYS A 830 -21.53 8.15 3.56
N PHE A 831 -20.53 7.49 4.13
CA PHE A 831 -19.93 6.25 3.59
C PHE A 831 -20.51 4.93 4.11
N ASP A 832 -21.17 4.95 5.27
CA ASP A 832 -21.62 3.71 5.91
C ASP A 832 -22.89 3.15 5.24
N VAL A 833 -23.89 4.00 4.95
CA VAL A 833 -25.21 3.56 4.43
C VAL A 833 -25.85 4.57 3.46
N LEU A 834 -25.61 5.88 3.65
CA LEU A 834 -26.31 6.95 2.92
C LEU A 834 -26.00 7.01 1.41
N GLU A 835 -24.77 6.75 0.98
CA GLU A 835 -24.40 6.70 -0.45
C GLU A 835 -24.99 5.49 -1.19
N ASN A 836 -25.33 4.41 -0.47
CA ASN A 836 -25.97 3.22 -1.03
C ASN A 836 -27.51 3.31 -1.07
N LEU A 837 -28.09 4.42 -0.61
CA LEU A 837 -29.52 4.67 -0.71
C LEU A 837 -29.87 5.02 -2.16
N ILE A 838 -30.29 4.03 -2.94
CA ILE A 838 -30.77 4.25 -4.32
C ILE A 838 -31.88 5.31 -4.28
N PRO A 839 -31.79 6.39 -5.09
CA PRO A 839 -32.85 7.36 -5.19
C PRO A 839 -34.04 6.73 -5.93
N SER A 840 -35.06 6.28 -5.21
CA SER A 840 -36.38 6.04 -5.82
C SER A 840 -37.10 7.38 -6.00
N GLU A 841 -38.00 7.49 -6.97
CA GLU A 841 -38.73 8.74 -7.23
C GLU A 841 -39.64 9.19 -6.05
N GLU A 842 -39.87 8.33 -5.06
CA GLU A 842 -40.53 8.66 -3.78
C GLU A 842 -39.56 9.11 -2.66
N SER A 843 -38.25 9.14 -2.94
CA SER A 843 -37.16 9.31 -1.95
C SER A 843 -36.73 10.75 -1.64
N ASP A 844 -37.49 11.78 -2.01
CA ASP A 844 -37.14 13.17 -1.69
C ASP A 844 -37.01 13.46 -0.17
N ARG A 845 -37.50 12.54 0.68
CA ARG A 845 -37.30 12.62 2.14
C ARG A 845 -35.97 12.05 2.64
N SER A 846 -35.35 11.08 1.97
CA SER A 846 -34.04 10.53 2.41
C SER A 846 -32.89 11.49 2.08
N LYS A 847 -33.02 12.30 1.03
CA LYS A 847 -32.08 13.38 0.65
C LYS A 847 -31.94 14.52 1.67
N ASN A 848 -32.85 14.63 2.66
CA ASN A 848 -32.90 15.72 3.64
C ASN A 848 -32.40 15.36 5.04
N MET A 849 -31.73 14.21 5.22
CA MET A 849 -31.24 13.80 6.54
C MET A 849 -29.84 14.38 6.84
N ASP A 850 -29.82 15.45 7.64
CA ASP A 850 -28.58 16.05 8.13
C ASP A 850 -27.94 15.23 9.27
N GLN A 851 -26.61 15.19 9.36
CA GLN A 851 -25.91 14.62 10.51
C GLN A 851 -26.22 15.41 11.79
N PHE A 852 -26.20 16.73 11.70
CA PHE A 852 -26.36 17.64 12.82
C PHE A 852 -27.85 17.86 13.17
N LEU A 853 -28.19 17.77 14.45
CA LEU A 853 -29.53 17.96 15.00
C LEU A 853 -29.63 19.25 15.81
N LYS A 854 -30.68 20.03 15.57
CA LYS A 854 -31.06 21.14 16.44
C LYS A 854 -32.57 21.39 16.39
N GLY A 855 -33.11 21.97 17.46
CA GLY A 855 -34.48 22.47 17.45
C GLY A 855 -34.70 23.70 16.57
N HIS A 856 -35.96 24.14 16.53
CA HIS A 856 -36.39 25.35 15.85
C HIS A 856 -36.80 26.41 16.89
N VAL A 857 -36.48 27.68 16.62
CA VAL A 857 -37.02 28.79 17.41
C VAL A 857 -38.47 28.97 16.98
N VAL A 858 -39.42 28.84 17.91
CA VAL A 858 -40.82 29.16 17.63
C VAL A 858 -40.92 30.67 17.45
N SER A 859 -41.28 31.13 16.25
CA SER A 859 -41.63 32.53 16.03
C SER A 859 -42.93 32.82 16.78
N ASP A 860 -42.97 33.86 17.61
CA ASP A 860 -44.20 34.36 18.24
C ASP A 860 -45.18 34.81 17.15
N LYS A 861 -46.00 33.88 16.64
CA LYS A 861 -47.09 34.24 15.72
C LYS A 861 -48.17 34.94 16.55
N ARG A 862 -48.29 36.27 16.36
CA ARG A 862 -49.45 37.06 16.79
C ARG A 862 -50.72 36.33 16.33
N LYS A 863 -51.61 36.02 17.29
CA LYS A 863 -52.95 35.50 17.00
C LYS A 863 -53.69 36.50 16.12
N GLN A 864 -53.93 36.16 14.85
CA GLN A 864 -54.95 36.85 14.05
C GLN A 864 -56.32 36.23 14.35
N SER A 865 -57.23 37.10 14.74
CA SER A 865 -58.65 36.87 15.00
C SER A 865 -59.38 36.44 13.71
N LYS A 866 -60.26 35.44 13.83
CA LYS A 866 -61.23 35.06 12.79
C LYS A 866 -62.19 36.23 12.49
N PRO A 867 -62.68 36.35 11.24
CA PRO A 867 -64.05 36.79 11.00
C PRO A 867 -64.89 35.77 10.21
N LYS A 868 -66.21 35.99 10.31
CA LYS A 868 -67.35 35.15 9.91
C LYS A 868 -67.66 35.23 8.41
N GLN A 869 -68.44 34.24 7.95
CA GLN A 869 -69.15 34.14 6.67
C GLN A 869 -69.96 35.40 6.32
N ALA A 870 -70.04 35.78 5.03
CA ALA A 870 -71.23 35.64 4.17
C ALA A 870 -71.23 36.57 2.92
N THR A 871 -71.60 36.00 1.77
CA THR A 871 -72.40 36.56 0.64
C THR A 871 -71.79 37.55 -0.38
N THR A 872 -71.35 36.97 -1.49
CA THR A 872 -71.68 37.26 -2.92
C THR A 872 -71.66 38.67 -3.54
N LEU A 873 -70.98 38.71 -4.70
CA LEU A 873 -71.37 39.27 -6.01
C LEU A 873 -70.59 40.48 -6.57
N VAL A 874 -70.10 40.27 -7.80
CA VAL A 874 -69.72 41.20 -8.87
C VAL A 874 -68.25 41.64 -8.98
N GLN A 875 -67.62 41.13 -10.04
CA GLN A 875 -66.34 41.54 -10.64
C GLN A 875 -66.33 43.01 -11.08
N SER A 876 -65.22 43.72 -10.85
CA SER A 876 -64.42 44.29 -11.94
C SER A 876 -63.12 44.98 -11.46
N LYS A 877 -62.05 44.67 -12.20
CA LYS A 877 -60.87 45.48 -12.57
C LYS A 877 -59.80 45.89 -11.54
N ILE A 878 -58.63 45.25 -11.77
CA ILE A 878 -57.28 45.81 -12.04
C ILE A 878 -56.45 46.31 -10.83
N GLU A 879 -55.34 45.58 -10.66
CA GLU A 879 -53.99 45.93 -10.17
C GLU A 879 -53.82 46.57 -8.78
N GLU A 880 -53.20 45.83 -7.85
CA GLU A 880 -51.77 46.03 -7.51
C GLU A 880 -51.28 45.03 -6.44
N ALA A 881 -50.03 44.59 -6.65
CA ALA A 881 -49.01 44.16 -5.69
C ALA A 881 -49.15 42.83 -4.89
N GLU A 882 -48.20 41.95 -5.26
CA GLU A 882 -47.36 41.08 -4.40
C GLU A 882 -47.96 39.87 -3.64
N SER A 883 -47.53 38.69 -4.11
CA SER A 883 -46.80 37.66 -3.34
C SER A 883 -47.37 36.22 -3.34
N VAL A 884 -46.42 35.29 -3.51
CA VAL A 884 -46.36 33.86 -3.15
C VAL A 884 -47.07 32.81 -4.01
N ASP A 885 -46.22 31.90 -4.50
CA ASP A 885 -46.39 30.57 -5.10
C ASP A 885 -47.62 29.75 -4.70
N GLN A 886 -48.26 29.11 -5.69
CA GLN A 886 -48.53 27.66 -5.62
C GLN A 886 -48.84 27.00 -6.97
N GLN A 887 -48.33 25.77 -7.08
CA GLN A 887 -48.64 24.68 -8.00
C GLN A 887 -50.10 24.65 -8.50
N HIS A 888 -50.33 24.42 -9.80
CA HIS A 888 -50.85 23.12 -10.25
C HIS A 888 -50.93 23.01 -11.78
N VAL A 889 -50.49 21.84 -12.22
CA VAL A 889 -50.73 21.16 -13.49
C VAL A 889 -52.24 21.06 -13.78
N ASP A 890 -52.66 21.35 -15.01
CA ASP A 890 -53.44 20.35 -15.75
C ASP A 890 -53.27 20.45 -17.28
N LYS A 891 -52.77 19.33 -17.80
CA LYS A 891 -53.07 18.70 -19.09
C LYS A 891 -53.37 19.59 -20.30
N LYS A 892 -52.37 19.69 -21.18
CA LYS A 892 -52.52 19.23 -22.56
C LYS A 892 -51.31 18.39 -22.93
N GLU A 893 -51.56 17.09 -23.11
CA GLU A 893 -50.66 16.20 -23.84
C GLU A 893 -50.46 16.77 -25.26
N GLN A 894 -49.25 17.24 -25.53
CA GLN A 894 -48.63 17.03 -26.83
C GLN A 894 -47.34 16.28 -26.55
N VAL A 895 -47.36 14.99 -26.90
CA VAL A 895 -46.17 14.15 -26.95
C VAL A 895 -45.25 14.73 -28.01
N ILE A 896 -44.29 15.55 -27.58
CA ILE A 896 -43.17 15.96 -28.41
C ILE A 896 -42.09 14.90 -28.21
N SER A 897 -41.79 14.15 -29.27
CA SER A 897 -40.75 13.14 -29.29
C SER A 897 -39.41 13.71 -28.81
N SER A 898 -38.68 12.94 -28.01
CA SER A 898 -37.30 13.20 -27.55
C SER A 898 -36.38 13.66 -28.70
N ASP A 899 -36.63 13.19 -29.92
CA ASP A 899 -35.81 13.53 -31.09
C ASP A 899 -36.03 14.96 -31.58
N ASP A 900 -37.23 15.55 -31.39
CA ASP A 900 -37.52 16.93 -31.79
C ASP A 900 -36.90 17.95 -30.80
N LEU A 901 -36.80 17.58 -29.52
CA LEU A 901 -36.04 18.33 -28.51
C LEU A 901 -34.53 18.24 -28.73
N ARG A 902 -34.04 17.08 -29.17
CA ARG A 902 -32.61 16.89 -29.48
C ARG A 902 -32.21 17.65 -30.75
N SER A 903 -33.03 17.63 -31.79
CA SER A 903 -32.81 18.44 -33.01
C SER A 903 -32.86 19.94 -32.72
N LYS A 904 -33.79 20.42 -31.90
CA LYS A 904 -33.84 21.85 -31.51
C LYS A 904 -32.67 22.27 -30.61
N PHE A 905 -32.13 21.36 -29.79
CA PHE A 905 -30.95 21.62 -28.97
C PHE A 905 -29.67 21.62 -29.82
N ILE A 906 -29.55 20.70 -30.77
CA ILE A 906 -28.42 20.65 -31.72
C ILE A 906 -28.45 21.86 -32.65
N GLN A 907 -29.63 22.26 -33.14
CA GLN A 907 -29.76 23.47 -33.96
C GLN A 907 -29.38 24.73 -33.18
N ARG A 908 -29.79 24.87 -31.90
CA ARG A 908 -29.36 25.99 -31.05
C ARG A 908 -27.86 25.99 -30.74
N VAL A 909 -27.22 24.83 -30.66
CA VAL A 909 -25.77 24.73 -30.48
C VAL A 909 -25.04 25.05 -31.79
N LEU A 910 -25.58 24.67 -32.94
CA LEU A 910 -25.04 25.03 -34.25
C LEU A 910 -25.19 26.52 -34.54
N ASP A 911 -26.33 27.13 -34.22
CA ASP A 911 -26.57 28.58 -34.35
C ASP A 911 -25.68 29.39 -33.38
N ALA A 912 -25.36 28.83 -32.21
CA ALA A 912 -24.43 29.44 -31.24
C ALA A 912 -22.94 29.31 -31.66
N VAL A 913 -22.60 28.32 -32.48
CA VAL A 913 -21.25 28.15 -33.03
C VAL A 913 -21.07 29.01 -34.29
N GLU A 914 -22.12 29.21 -35.09
CA GLU A 914 -22.10 30.14 -36.24
C GLU A 914 -22.04 31.62 -35.84
N SER A 915 -22.53 31.99 -34.65
CA SER A 915 -22.45 33.36 -34.12
C SER A 915 -21.12 33.71 -33.41
N SER A 916 -20.14 32.80 -33.42
CA SER A 916 -18.83 32.99 -32.77
C SER A 916 -17.65 33.21 -33.74
N LYS A 917 -17.93 33.54 -35.01
CA LYS A 917 -16.90 34.03 -35.96
C LYS A 917 -17.09 35.52 -36.25
N CYS A 918 -15.97 36.27 -36.18
CA CYS A 918 -15.77 37.72 -36.25
C CYS A 918 -15.97 38.38 -34.86
N ASP A 919 -14.97 38.96 -34.20
CA ASP A 919 -14.01 39.97 -34.66
C ASP A 919 -12.79 40.04 -33.70
N ILE A 920 -11.60 40.21 -34.32
CA ILE A 920 -10.24 40.47 -33.79
C ILE A 920 -9.52 39.32 -33.08
#